data_AF-A0A933ZTU6-F1
#
_entry.id   AF-A0A933ZTU6-F1
#
_cell.length_a   1.000
_cell.length_b   1.000
_cell.length_c   1.000
_cell.angle_alpha   90.00
_cell.angle_beta   90.00
_cell.angle_gamma   90.00
#
_symmetry.space_group_name_H-M   'P 1'
#
loop_
_entity.id
_entity.type
_entity.pdbx_description
1 polymer ?
#
loop_
_entity_poly.entity_id
_entity_poly.type
_entity_poly.pdbx_seq_one_letter_code
_entity_poly.pdbx_strand_id
1 'polypeptide(L)'
;MNRSPLGHVVVGLLALALAACDSSHTIGVEAPACQPATCEGLGFTCGLASDGSEVTLDCGTCASPQTCGGAGLPNVCGCAPRACEPGRCGVAPDGCGSFVDCGTCTTPMACGAGGEPNVCACPQPDWDFCAQQGKECGTFTGTDACGQNRTALCGVCTAPAACGAGGQANTCGLSDPLPRVCSSAGWCFENPWPHGNDIGAGWSVSTTEAWAVGEHGTILRWDGAGWSPVPSPTTIQGLNAVWAITRDDIWAVGSWFPPFGPNGNLFLHWDGATWSSVPSRSDEPALDVWGPAANDVWAVGHGGILHWDGARWSDGAGPPGSWFSGVWGSAADDVWAVGGRSALHWDGASWSPVALPAQLPEHPTLADVWGSARDDVWAVGNSEILHWDGSAWTMVSHPRVSNLRQVWGTSQDDAWVVGSSYDPVFTTDASALLHWDGTRWETVRSPPSVTALWGSGPQDVWGAGPDGNLLHWDGFDWTSVASGSRQQLSACWVGPDFLLGDSDGTVATGEVELVRKDGGWSPNPCRFGESPDVLAAWSDGIGSAWAVGARGYAEHTREGGFAVVRTGTGDDLHGVWGSAADDVWAVGDHGTIVHFDGQDWTLVPSPTTDPLRSVWAGSTSEAWAVGPLGLILHWDGLAWSVARPAETRRENLNSVWGSGPNDVWAVGVSGWKEPWTVLHWDGHAWQDRPVQTSIEAARSLNAVFGTGADDVWAAGIEGALLHWNGDAWSEVATPAGSDLRGLCGSATRGVWAVGAGGTILHHEPGATPGR
;
A
#
# COMPACT_ATOMS: atom_id res chain seq x y z
N MET A 1 46.37 -53.34 -16.45
CA MET A 1 47.56 -53.99 -17.06
C MET A 1 48.81 -53.37 -16.46
N ASN A 2 49.64 -54.22 -15.85
CA ASN A 2 51.10 -54.15 -15.65
C ASN A 2 51.86 -52.81 -15.42
N ARG A 3 52.53 -52.80 -14.26
CA ARG A 3 53.98 -52.58 -14.01
C ARG A 3 54.53 -51.16 -13.74
N SER A 4 55.12 -51.08 -12.55
CA SER A 4 56.19 -50.23 -11.96
C SER A 4 57.43 -50.03 -12.87
N PRO A 5 58.51 -49.23 -12.54
CA PRO A 5 59.26 -49.27 -11.24
C PRO A 5 60.08 -48.03 -10.71
N LEU A 6 60.43 -48.10 -9.40
CA LEU A 6 61.72 -47.83 -8.67
C LEU A 6 62.43 -46.44 -8.71
N GLY A 7 63.10 -45.94 -7.65
CA GLY A 7 63.43 -46.52 -6.32
C GLY A 7 64.30 -45.64 -5.36
N HIS A 8 64.53 -46.21 -4.14
CA HIS A 8 65.57 -46.01 -3.09
C HIS A 8 65.57 -44.70 -2.23
N VAL A 9 65.32 -44.65 -0.91
CA VAL A 9 65.81 -45.32 0.37
C VAL A 9 67.16 -44.80 0.90
N VAL A 10 67.18 -44.20 2.10
CA VAL A 10 68.10 -44.49 3.25
C VAL A 10 67.41 -44.15 4.59
N VAL A 11 67.59 -45.03 5.58
CA VAL A 11 67.11 -45.04 6.98
C VAL A 11 68.28 -44.78 7.95
N GLY A 12 68.02 -44.22 9.14
CA GLY A 12 68.92 -44.26 10.30
C GLY A 12 68.15 -44.05 11.62
N LEU A 13 68.49 -44.82 12.66
CA LEU A 13 67.67 -45.21 13.83
C LEU A 13 68.53 -45.09 15.13
N LEU A 14 67.87 -45.19 16.31
CA LEU A 14 68.35 -45.39 17.72
C LEU A 14 68.79 -44.14 18.54
N ALA A 15 68.66 -44.04 19.87
CA ALA A 15 67.90 -44.72 20.95
C ALA A 15 68.17 -44.06 22.34
N LEU A 16 67.18 -44.17 23.25
CA LEU A 16 67.16 -44.29 24.73
C LEU A 16 68.20 -43.62 25.68
N ALA A 17 67.70 -43.03 26.79
CA ALA A 17 67.93 -43.52 28.18
C ALA A 17 67.09 -42.78 29.26
N LEU A 18 66.59 -43.54 30.25
CA LEU A 18 65.96 -43.13 31.51
C LEU A 18 67.00 -42.87 32.62
N ALA A 19 66.69 -42.03 33.63
CA ALA A 19 66.98 -42.32 35.05
C ALA A 19 66.24 -41.36 36.01
N ALA A 20 65.69 -41.91 37.08
CA ALA A 20 65.16 -41.22 38.27
C ALA A 20 66.08 -41.50 39.48
N CYS A 21 66.12 -40.62 40.48
CA CYS A 21 66.46 -40.96 41.87
C CYS A 21 66.03 -39.87 42.88
N ASP A 22 65.93 -40.31 44.13
CA ASP A 22 65.10 -39.85 45.23
C ASP A 22 65.91 -39.26 46.42
N SER A 23 65.18 -38.63 47.35
CA SER A 23 65.37 -38.43 48.81
C SER A 23 66.52 -37.61 49.47
N SER A 24 66.08 -36.55 50.19
CA SER A 24 66.50 -35.96 51.50
C SER A 24 67.97 -35.83 51.98
N HIS A 25 68.41 -34.61 52.33
CA HIS A 25 68.91 -34.14 53.67
C HIS A 25 69.74 -32.82 53.59
N THR A 26 69.69 -32.03 54.67
CA THR A 26 70.24 -30.67 54.89
C THR A 26 71.70 -30.60 55.39
N ILE A 27 72.34 -29.42 55.16
CA ILE A 27 73.30 -28.62 55.99
C ILE A 27 74.57 -28.20 55.21
N GLY A 28 74.86 -26.88 55.19
CA GLY A 28 75.89 -26.23 54.36
C GLY A 28 77.20 -25.81 55.05
N VAL A 29 78.07 -25.11 54.31
CA VAL A 29 79.23 -24.29 54.74
C VAL A 29 79.57 -23.26 53.62
N GLU A 30 79.85 -21.99 53.95
CA GLU A 30 80.14 -20.84 53.03
C GLU A 30 81.65 -20.57 52.74
N ALA A 31 81.95 -19.90 51.60
CA ALA A 31 83.24 -19.27 51.20
C ALA A 31 83.05 -18.05 50.20
N PRO A 32 84.04 -17.13 49.97
CA PRO A 32 83.88 -15.67 49.75
C PRO A 32 83.94 -15.09 48.28
N ALA A 33 83.75 -13.76 48.11
CA ALA A 33 83.18 -13.01 46.95
C ALA A 33 84.09 -12.26 45.90
N CYS A 34 83.51 -11.85 44.75
CA CYS A 34 84.05 -11.26 43.48
C CYS A 34 83.52 -9.81 43.14
N GLN A 35 84.07 -9.08 42.13
CA GLN A 35 83.59 -7.74 41.65
C GLN A 35 83.04 -7.71 40.19
N PRO A 36 82.06 -6.83 39.82
CA PRO A 36 81.23 -6.95 38.59
C PRO A 36 81.52 -6.00 37.37
N ALA A 37 81.15 -6.42 36.13
CA ALA A 37 81.30 -5.74 34.80
C ALA A 37 80.09 -4.86 34.34
N THR A 38 80.17 -4.12 33.20
CA THR A 38 79.09 -3.20 32.70
C THR A 38 78.74 -3.37 31.20
N CYS A 39 77.52 -2.98 30.78
CA CYS A 39 76.98 -3.14 29.41
C CYS A 39 77.80 -2.46 28.30
N GLU A 40 78.27 -1.24 28.55
CA GLU A 40 79.09 -0.49 27.57
C GLU A 40 80.43 -1.21 27.32
N GLY A 41 81.01 -1.82 28.37
CA GLY A 41 82.23 -2.62 28.28
C GLY A 41 82.06 -3.91 27.46
N LEU A 42 80.82 -4.37 27.24
CA LEU A 42 80.48 -5.55 26.45
C LEU A 42 80.01 -5.21 25.01
N GLY A 43 79.87 -3.93 24.67
CA GLY A 43 79.37 -3.49 23.36
C GLY A 43 77.88 -3.77 23.14
N PHE A 44 77.12 -4.04 24.20
CA PHE A 44 75.69 -4.33 24.12
C PHE A 44 74.87 -3.05 24.26
N THR A 45 73.92 -2.86 23.35
CA THR A 45 73.04 -1.69 23.32
C THR A 45 71.61 -2.00 23.75
N CYS A 46 71.30 -3.27 24.00
CA CYS A 46 69.99 -3.72 24.45
C CYS A 46 70.04 -5.13 25.06
N GLY A 47 68.98 -5.49 25.78
CA GLY A 47 68.74 -6.81 26.31
C GLY A 47 69.52 -7.11 27.59
N LEU A 48 69.24 -8.29 28.14
CA LEU A 48 69.91 -8.77 29.36
C LEU A 48 71.24 -9.43 29.00
N ALA A 49 72.26 -9.13 29.78
CA ALA A 49 73.60 -9.74 29.68
C ALA A 49 74.11 -10.08 31.08
N SER A 50 74.99 -11.07 31.21
CA SER A 50 75.61 -11.38 32.51
C SER A 50 76.94 -10.65 32.65
N ASP A 51 77.23 -10.15 33.85
CA ASP A 51 78.53 -9.57 34.18
C ASP A 51 79.62 -10.61 34.53
N GLY A 52 79.29 -11.91 34.44
CA GLY A 52 80.18 -13.01 34.76
C GLY A 52 80.18 -13.45 36.22
N SER A 53 79.34 -12.86 37.09
CA SER A 53 79.21 -13.19 38.51
C SER A 53 77.76 -13.48 38.95
N GLU A 54 76.96 -14.09 38.07
CA GLU A 54 75.51 -14.37 38.24
C GLU A 54 74.63 -13.11 38.40
N VAL A 55 75.18 -11.91 38.27
CA VAL A 55 74.40 -10.67 38.19
C VAL A 55 74.05 -10.40 36.72
N THR A 56 72.77 -10.12 36.49
CA THR A 56 72.25 -9.75 35.18
C THR A 56 72.29 -8.23 35.03
N LEU A 57 73.06 -7.77 34.04
CA LEU A 57 73.05 -6.40 33.55
C LEU A 57 71.89 -6.24 32.56
N ASP A 58 71.04 -5.24 32.80
CA ASP A 58 70.03 -4.81 31.83
C ASP A 58 70.60 -3.67 30.98
N CYS A 59 70.89 -3.95 29.72
CA CYS A 59 71.48 -2.99 28.78
C CYS A 59 70.42 -2.15 28.05
N GLY A 60 69.17 -2.17 28.53
CA GLY A 60 68.07 -1.36 28.03
C GLY A 60 67.36 -1.99 26.84
N THR A 61 66.47 -1.20 26.22
CA THR A 61 65.63 -1.62 25.09
C THR A 61 65.90 -0.77 23.86
N CYS A 62 65.66 -1.35 22.68
CA CYS A 62 65.80 -0.63 21.42
C CYS A 62 64.63 0.31 21.17
N ALA A 63 64.90 1.46 20.54
CA ALA A 63 63.86 2.34 20.04
C ALA A 63 63.17 1.70 18.83
N SER A 64 61.84 1.75 18.80
CA SER A 64 61.04 1.28 17.67
C SER A 64 61.43 2.01 16.36
N PRO A 65 61.54 1.32 15.20
CA PRO A 65 61.14 -0.07 14.92
C PRO A 65 62.27 -1.11 15.10
N GLN A 66 63.39 -0.75 15.72
CA GLN A 66 64.50 -1.68 15.91
C GLN A 66 64.18 -2.73 16.97
N THR A 67 64.65 -3.96 16.76
CA THR A 67 64.56 -5.05 17.72
C THR A 67 65.96 -5.44 18.21
N CYS A 68 66.04 -5.94 19.44
CA CYS A 68 67.31 -6.38 19.99
C CYS A 68 67.77 -7.66 19.28
N GLY A 69 68.91 -7.62 18.61
CA GLY A 69 69.35 -8.65 17.67
C GLY A 69 69.05 -8.35 16.20
N GLY A 70 68.23 -7.34 15.91
CA GLY A 70 67.73 -7.04 14.56
C GLY A 70 68.77 -6.50 13.58
N ALA A 71 69.99 -6.20 14.04
CA ALA A 71 71.14 -5.89 13.18
C ALA A 71 71.86 -7.16 12.65
N GLY A 72 71.37 -8.35 13.02
CA GLY A 72 72.03 -9.63 12.73
C GLY A 72 73.10 -10.06 13.74
N LEU A 73 73.29 -9.28 14.82
CA LEU A 73 74.21 -9.57 15.94
C LEU A 73 73.45 -9.55 17.28
N PRO A 74 73.66 -10.51 18.20
CA PRO A 74 72.99 -10.55 19.50
C PRO A 74 73.24 -9.28 20.33
N ASN A 75 72.22 -8.86 21.09
CA ASN A 75 72.30 -7.72 22.02
C ASN A 75 72.66 -6.36 21.39
N VAL A 76 72.47 -6.23 20.07
CA VAL A 76 72.63 -4.99 19.29
C VAL A 76 71.33 -4.64 18.58
N CYS A 77 70.91 -3.38 18.66
CA CYS A 77 69.68 -2.90 18.02
C CYS A 77 69.82 -2.81 16.49
N GLY A 78 68.84 -3.33 15.73
CA GLY A 78 68.71 -3.12 14.28
C GLY A 78 67.33 -3.54 13.75
N CYS A 79 67.10 -3.46 12.43
CA CYS A 79 65.81 -3.80 11.80
C CYS A 79 66.00 -4.74 10.60
N ALA A 80 65.17 -5.78 10.50
CA ALA A 80 65.14 -6.73 9.38
C ALA A 80 63.88 -6.50 8.53
N PRO A 81 63.99 -6.07 7.24
CA PRO A 81 62.84 -5.79 6.38
C PRO A 81 61.96 -7.02 6.11
N ARG A 82 60.64 -6.82 6.03
CA ARG A 82 59.69 -7.87 5.62
C ARG A 82 59.77 -8.13 4.10
N ALA A 83 59.71 -9.41 3.71
CA ALA A 83 59.57 -9.82 2.31
C ALA A 83 58.08 -9.97 1.92
N CYS A 84 57.77 -9.91 0.62
CA CYS A 84 56.40 -10.10 0.12
C CYS A 84 55.91 -11.53 0.36
N GLU A 85 54.74 -11.65 0.98
CA GLU A 85 54.01 -12.91 1.14
C GLU A 85 53.22 -13.26 -0.14
N PRO A 86 53.02 -14.56 -0.46
CA PRO A 86 52.15 -14.97 -1.55
C PRO A 86 50.72 -14.42 -1.40
N GLY A 87 50.16 -13.83 -2.46
CA GLY A 87 48.80 -13.25 -2.46
C GLY A 87 48.74 -11.75 -2.12
N ARG A 88 49.89 -11.11 -1.85
CA ARG A 88 49.99 -9.64 -1.71
C ARG A 88 50.24 -8.96 -3.05
N CYS A 89 49.85 -7.70 -3.16
CA CYS A 89 50.02 -6.87 -4.35
C CYS A 89 50.27 -5.40 -3.96
N GLY A 90 50.80 -4.62 -4.90
CA GLY A 90 51.11 -3.21 -4.70
C GLY A 90 52.27 -2.95 -3.74
N VAL A 91 52.44 -1.68 -3.38
CA VAL A 91 53.54 -1.22 -2.53
C VAL A 91 53.10 -1.23 -1.06
N ALA A 92 53.88 -1.85 -0.18
CA ALA A 92 53.64 -1.94 1.26
C ALA A 92 54.88 -1.54 2.08
N PRO A 93 54.74 -0.99 3.29
CA PRO A 93 55.88 -0.68 4.16
C PRO A 93 56.63 -1.97 4.56
N ASP A 94 57.96 -1.92 4.54
CA ASP A 94 58.82 -3.06 4.90
C ASP A 94 59.00 -3.24 6.42
N GLY A 95 58.46 -2.32 7.22
CA GLY A 95 58.61 -2.28 8.68
C GLY A 95 59.89 -1.61 9.19
N CYS A 96 60.80 -1.21 8.31
CA CYS A 96 62.09 -0.55 8.61
C CYS A 96 62.19 0.87 8.03
N GLY A 97 61.08 1.45 7.58
CA GLY A 97 60.99 2.81 7.05
C GLY A 97 61.18 2.92 5.54
N SER A 98 61.26 1.79 4.82
CA SER A 98 61.24 1.73 3.35
C SER A 98 59.98 0.97 2.87
N PHE A 99 59.85 0.79 1.56
CA PHE A 99 58.70 0.10 0.95
C PHE A 99 59.15 -1.09 0.10
N VAL A 100 58.33 -2.13 0.06
CA VAL A 100 58.47 -3.30 -0.82
C VAL A 100 57.31 -3.34 -1.82
N ASP A 101 57.60 -3.62 -3.09
CA ASP A 101 56.60 -3.75 -4.16
C ASP A 101 56.30 -5.23 -4.42
N CYS A 102 55.06 -5.65 -4.18
CA CYS A 102 54.59 -7.02 -4.33
C CYS A 102 53.91 -7.29 -5.68
N GLY A 103 53.97 -6.37 -6.65
CA GLY A 103 53.49 -6.58 -8.02
C GLY A 103 51.96 -6.48 -8.18
N THR A 104 51.43 -6.95 -9.31
CA THR A 104 50.01 -6.82 -9.68
C THR A 104 49.25 -8.13 -9.61
N CYS A 105 47.94 -8.07 -9.38
CA CYS A 105 47.06 -9.24 -9.40
C CYS A 105 46.84 -9.80 -10.82
N THR A 106 46.58 -11.10 -10.92
CA THR A 106 46.17 -11.75 -12.17
C THR A 106 44.70 -11.44 -12.47
N THR A 107 44.40 -11.01 -13.68
CA THR A 107 43.02 -10.75 -14.15
C THR A 107 42.16 -12.01 -14.00
N PRO A 108 40.91 -11.91 -13.49
CA PRO A 108 40.11 -10.70 -13.27
C PRO A 108 40.21 -10.04 -11.87
N MET A 109 41.20 -10.41 -11.04
CA MET A 109 41.33 -9.86 -9.68
C MET A 109 41.97 -8.47 -9.66
N ALA A 110 41.58 -7.65 -8.68
CA ALA A 110 42.12 -6.31 -8.45
C ALA A 110 42.72 -6.16 -7.04
N CYS A 111 43.79 -5.38 -6.94
CA CYS A 111 44.50 -5.15 -5.67
C CYS A 111 43.69 -4.23 -4.76
N GLY A 112 43.36 -4.67 -3.55
CA GLY A 112 42.58 -3.92 -2.57
C GLY A 112 41.07 -4.03 -2.73
N ALA A 113 40.56 -4.81 -3.69
CA ALA A 113 39.14 -4.83 -4.03
C ALA A 113 38.22 -5.49 -2.98
N GLY A 114 38.77 -6.22 -2.01
CA GLY A 114 38.04 -6.91 -0.95
C GLY A 114 37.99 -6.15 0.37
N GLY A 115 38.31 -4.85 0.37
CA GLY A 115 38.39 -4.01 1.58
C GLY A 115 39.71 -4.08 2.34
N GLU A 116 40.54 -5.11 2.08
CA GLU A 116 41.89 -5.24 2.63
C GLU A 116 42.94 -4.66 1.67
N PRO A 117 43.68 -3.60 2.05
CA PRO A 117 44.75 -3.03 1.24
C PRO A 117 45.82 -4.06 0.88
N ASN A 118 46.40 -3.96 -0.31
CA ASN A 118 47.51 -4.81 -0.75
C ASN A 118 47.18 -6.31 -0.85
N VAL A 119 45.90 -6.69 -1.01
CA VAL A 119 45.44 -8.07 -1.22
C VAL A 119 44.66 -8.19 -2.53
N CYS A 120 44.92 -9.25 -3.30
CA CYS A 120 44.16 -9.53 -4.53
C CYS A 120 42.76 -10.07 -4.20
N ALA A 121 41.71 -9.42 -4.70
CA ALA A 121 40.31 -9.85 -4.53
C ALA A 121 39.47 -9.56 -5.78
N CYS A 122 38.28 -10.18 -5.88
CA CYS A 122 37.34 -9.93 -6.95
C CYS A 122 36.64 -8.57 -6.74
N PRO A 123 36.63 -7.65 -7.73
CA PRO A 123 35.99 -6.35 -7.60
C PRO A 123 34.47 -6.43 -7.85
N GLN A 124 33.76 -7.29 -7.12
CA GLN A 124 32.31 -7.40 -7.18
C GLN A 124 31.69 -7.35 -5.76
N PRO A 125 30.98 -6.27 -5.41
CA PRO A 125 30.28 -6.18 -4.14
C PRO A 125 29.01 -7.07 -4.12
N ASP A 126 28.54 -7.42 -2.92
CA ASP A 126 27.43 -8.36 -2.71
C ASP A 126 26.14 -7.95 -3.44
N TRP A 127 25.82 -6.65 -3.44
CA TRP A 127 24.62 -6.14 -4.10
C TRP A 127 24.66 -6.38 -5.62
N ASP A 128 25.83 -6.21 -6.25
CA ASP A 128 26.02 -6.33 -7.69
C ASP A 128 26.10 -7.82 -8.11
N PHE A 129 26.63 -8.66 -7.22
CA PHE A 129 26.56 -10.14 -7.34
C PHE A 129 25.12 -10.66 -7.26
N CYS A 130 24.33 -10.17 -6.31
CA CYS A 130 22.94 -10.58 -6.15
C CYS A 130 22.06 -10.07 -7.30
N ALA A 131 22.25 -8.81 -7.73
CA ALA A 131 21.50 -8.22 -8.86
C ALA A 131 21.73 -8.98 -10.17
N GLN A 132 22.96 -9.36 -10.49
CA GLN A 132 23.27 -10.16 -11.69
C GLN A 132 22.61 -11.55 -11.69
N GLN A 133 22.29 -12.08 -10.50
CA GLN A 133 21.68 -13.40 -10.32
C GLN A 133 20.17 -13.31 -10.05
N GLY A 134 19.59 -12.10 -10.18
CA GLY A 134 18.17 -11.82 -9.94
C GLY A 134 17.72 -12.09 -8.50
N LYS A 135 18.60 -11.86 -7.51
CA LYS A 135 18.32 -12.10 -6.08
C LYS A 135 18.19 -10.80 -5.32
N GLU A 136 17.16 -10.70 -4.49
CA GLU A 136 16.76 -9.46 -3.81
C GLU A 136 16.74 -9.59 -2.28
N CYS A 137 16.79 -10.83 -1.77
CA CYS A 137 16.70 -11.07 -0.34
C CYS A 137 17.35 -12.39 0.10
N GLY A 138 17.66 -12.48 1.40
CA GLY A 138 18.18 -13.70 2.02
C GLY A 138 19.59 -14.06 1.58
N THR A 139 20.06 -15.23 1.98
CA THR A 139 21.41 -15.71 1.65
C THR A 139 21.40 -16.51 0.36
N PHE A 140 22.30 -16.18 -0.57
CA PHE A 140 22.45 -16.86 -1.85
C PHE A 140 23.90 -17.33 -2.05
N THR A 141 24.08 -18.55 -2.57
CA THR A 141 25.39 -19.10 -2.94
C THR A 141 25.45 -19.30 -4.45
N GLY A 142 26.45 -18.72 -5.10
CA GLY A 142 26.61 -18.78 -6.55
C GLY A 142 28.00 -18.38 -7.01
N THR A 143 28.22 -18.43 -8.33
CA THR A 143 29.52 -18.10 -8.94
C THR A 143 29.58 -16.61 -9.26
N ASP A 144 30.62 -15.94 -8.77
CA ASP A 144 30.86 -14.51 -9.00
C ASP A 144 31.45 -14.23 -10.39
N ALA A 145 31.60 -12.94 -10.73
CA ALA A 145 32.19 -12.49 -11.99
C ALA A 145 33.66 -12.92 -12.18
N CYS A 146 34.32 -13.43 -11.13
CA CYS A 146 35.67 -13.96 -11.16
C CYS A 146 35.72 -15.50 -11.23
N GLY A 147 34.57 -16.17 -11.33
CA GLY A 147 34.45 -17.62 -11.44
C GLY A 147 34.61 -18.35 -10.10
N GLN A 148 34.56 -17.65 -8.97
CA GLN A 148 34.63 -18.25 -7.63
C GLN A 148 33.24 -18.46 -7.05
N ASN A 149 33.03 -19.56 -6.34
CA ASN A 149 31.77 -19.82 -5.65
C ASN A 149 31.78 -19.08 -4.31
N ARG A 150 30.83 -18.17 -4.10
CA ARG A 150 30.70 -17.35 -2.89
C ARG A 150 29.26 -17.33 -2.37
N THR A 151 29.12 -17.07 -1.08
CA THR A 151 27.83 -16.81 -0.43
C THR A 151 27.71 -15.32 -0.12
N ALA A 152 26.58 -14.71 -0.46
CA ALA A 152 26.29 -13.29 -0.21
C ALA A 152 24.90 -13.12 0.43
N LEU A 153 24.72 -12.02 1.15
CA LEU A 153 23.43 -11.60 1.70
C LEU A 153 22.79 -10.58 0.73
N CYS A 154 21.70 -10.97 0.08
CA CYS A 154 21.11 -10.20 -1.03
C CYS A 154 20.11 -9.11 -0.61
N GLY A 155 19.91 -8.91 0.70
CA GLY A 155 19.00 -7.89 1.25
C GLY A 155 17.93 -8.47 2.17
N VAL A 156 17.01 -7.58 2.61
CA VAL A 156 15.81 -7.89 3.38
C VAL A 156 14.60 -7.26 2.67
N CYS A 157 13.45 -7.94 2.72
CA CYS A 157 12.23 -7.41 2.13
C CYS A 157 11.57 -6.40 3.06
N THR A 158 10.97 -5.37 2.47
CA THR A 158 10.10 -4.43 3.19
C THR A 158 8.71 -5.05 3.32
N ALA A 159 8.15 -5.05 4.53
CA ALA A 159 6.80 -5.54 4.77
C ALA A 159 5.79 -4.82 3.84
N PRO A 160 4.78 -5.52 3.29
CA PRO A 160 4.35 -6.89 3.61
C PRO A 160 5.06 -8.02 2.83
N ALA A 161 6.09 -7.72 2.03
CA ALA A 161 6.81 -8.74 1.28
C ALA A 161 7.71 -9.60 2.18
N ALA A 162 7.70 -10.91 1.95
CA ALA A 162 8.56 -11.87 2.62
C ALA A 162 9.56 -12.49 1.63
N CYS A 163 10.75 -12.85 2.14
CA CYS A 163 11.77 -13.44 1.31
C CYS A 163 11.41 -14.86 0.90
N GLY A 164 11.32 -15.14 -0.40
CA GLY A 164 10.90 -16.44 -0.91
C GLY A 164 9.39 -16.61 -1.09
N ALA A 165 8.60 -15.60 -0.74
CA ALA A 165 7.17 -15.58 -1.00
C ALA A 165 6.90 -15.27 -2.49
N GLY A 166 5.77 -15.71 -3.04
CA GLY A 166 5.50 -15.69 -4.50
C GLY A 166 6.11 -16.86 -5.29
N GLY A 167 6.68 -17.87 -4.61
CA GLY A 167 7.14 -19.13 -5.23
C GLY A 167 8.55 -19.09 -5.83
N GLN A 168 9.27 -17.97 -5.72
CA GLN A 168 10.64 -17.80 -6.20
C GLN A 168 11.61 -17.63 -5.03
N ALA A 169 12.66 -18.48 -4.96
CA ALA A 169 13.63 -18.42 -3.87
C ALA A 169 14.55 -17.20 -3.98
N ASN A 170 14.78 -16.53 -2.83
CA ASN A 170 15.66 -15.36 -2.70
C ASN A 170 15.20 -14.11 -3.47
N THR A 171 13.89 -13.99 -3.74
CA THR A 171 13.22 -12.78 -4.26
C THR A 171 12.17 -12.32 -3.25
N CYS A 172 11.86 -11.02 -3.25
CA CYS A 172 10.79 -10.50 -2.40
C CYS A 172 9.44 -10.74 -3.07
N GLY A 173 8.49 -11.31 -2.34
CA GLY A 173 7.13 -11.51 -2.85
C GLY A 173 6.11 -11.57 -1.73
N LEU A 174 4.84 -11.64 -2.10
CA LEU A 174 3.73 -11.82 -1.17
C LEU A 174 3.37 -13.31 -1.09
N SER A 175 3.07 -13.81 0.11
CA SER A 175 2.80 -15.24 0.33
C SER A 175 1.34 -15.55 0.07
N ASP A 176 1.04 -16.24 -1.04
CA ASP A 176 -0.32 -16.54 -1.55
C ASP A 176 -1.18 -15.26 -1.76
N PRO A 177 -2.15 -15.24 -2.69
CA PRO A 177 -3.01 -14.08 -2.77
C PRO A 177 -3.82 -14.04 -1.48
N LEU A 178 -3.68 -12.94 -0.73
CA LEU A 178 -4.65 -12.55 0.29
C LEU A 178 -6.06 -12.81 -0.26
N PRO A 179 -7.02 -13.31 0.55
CA PRO A 179 -8.38 -13.52 0.06
C PRO A 179 -8.87 -12.24 -0.62
N ARG A 180 -9.23 -12.31 -1.90
CA ARG A 180 -9.71 -11.12 -2.63
C ARG A 180 -11.08 -10.73 -2.06
N VAL A 181 -11.31 -9.44 -1.81
CA VAL A 181 -12.67 -8.93 -1.58
C VAL A 181 -13.39 -9.00 -2.91
N CYS A 182 -14.36 -9.89 -3.01
CA CYS A 182 -15.13 -10.08 -4.22
C CYS A 182 -16.61 -9.84 -3.95
N SER A 183 -17.31 -9.24 -4.90
CA SER A 183 -18.77 -9.24 -4.90
C SER A 183 -19.31 -10.64 -5.19
N SER A 184 -20.60 -10.84 -4.90
CA SER A 184 -21.34 -12.05 -5.28
C SER A 184 -21.36 -12.30 -6.79
N ALA A 185 -21.04 -11.30 -7.59
CA ALA A 185 -20.95 -11.40 -9.04
C ALA A 185 -19.53 -11.70 -9.56
N GLY A 186 -18.55 -11.93 -8.69
CA GLY A 186 -17.19 -12.31 -9.08
C GLY A 186 -16.27 -11.15 -9.47
N TRP A 187 -16.66 -9.90 -9.17
CA TRP A 187 -15.76 -8.75 -9.28
C TRP A 187 -14.92 -8.62 -8.02
N CYS A 188 -13.61 -8.59 -8.16
CA CYS A 188 -12.66 -8.61 -7.05
C CYS A 188 -11.72 -7.41 -7.06
N PHE A 189 -11.39 -6.85 -5.90
CA PHE A 189 -10.36 -5.82 -5.80
C PHE A 189 -8.96 -6.35 -6.14
N GLU A 190 -8.24 -5.55 -6.93
CA GLU A 190 -6.83 -5.73 -7.28
C GLU A 190 -5.99 -4.51 -6.87
N ASN A 191 -6.63 -3.37 -6.58
CA ASN A 191 -6.05 -2.17 -5.99
C ASN A 191 -7.18 -1.20 -5.54
N PRO A 192 -6.97 -0.38 -4.51
CA PRO A 192 -5.92 -0.51 -3.52
C PRO A 192 -6.10 -1.76 -2.65
N TRP A 193 -4.99 -2.37 -2.24
CA TRP A 193 -4.98 -3.45 -1.25
C TRP A 193 -4.89 -2.85 0.16
N PRO A 194 -5.62 -3.28 1.17
CA PRO A 194 -6.53 -4.42 1.17
C PRO A 194 -7.94 -4.11 0.62
N HIS A 195 -8.34 -2.84 0.43
CA HIS A 195 -9.58 -2.44 -0.27
C HIS A 195 -9.61 -0.92 -0.55
N GLY A 196 -10.39 -0.47 -1.55
CA GLY A 196 -10.57 0.95 -1.92
C GLY A 196 -11.82 1.63 -1.39
N ASN A 197 -12.55 0.97 -0.49
CA ASN A 197 -13.74 1.54 0.15
C ASN A 197 -13.37 2.37 1.38
N ASP A 198 -14.16 3.41 1.66
CA ASP A 198 -14.04 4.22 2.88
C ASP A 198 -14.06 3.35 4.14
N ILE A 199 -13.10 3.56 5.03
CA ILE A 199 -13.06 2.95 6.36
C ILE A 199 -13.67 3.92 7.36
N GLY A 200 -14.78 3.52 7.98
CA GLY A 200 -15.54 4.35 8.90
C GLY A 200 -15.18 4.12 10.37
N ALA A 201 -14.69 2.94 10.73
CA ALA A 201 -14.34 2.60 12.10
C ALA A 201 -13.31 1.48 12.20
N GLY A 202 -12.66 1.38 13.35
CA GLY A 202 -11.80 0.26 13.68
C GLY A 202 -11.67 0.06 15.18
N TRP A 203 -11.14 -1.11 15.55
CA TRP A 203 -10.91 -1.49 16.94
C TRP A 203 -9.70 -2.43 17.05
N SER A 204 -8.81 -2.17 18.01
CA SER A 204 -7.68 -3.07 18.31
C SER A 204 -7.96 -3.90 19.55
N VAL A 205 -7.78 -5.20 19.43
CA VAL A 205 -7.72 -6.12 20.58
C VAL A 205 -6.30 -6.16 21.15
N SER A 206 -5.29 -6.08 20.28
CA SER A 206 -3.87 -6.01 20.63
C SER A 206 -3.05 -5.40 19.50
N THR A 207 -1.72 -5.28 19.69
CA THR A 207 -0.78 -4.87 18.63
C THR A 207 -0.72 -5.83 17.43
N THR A 208 -1.27 -7.04 17.57
CA THR A 208 -1.27 -8.08 16.52
C THR A 208 -2.68 -8.50 16.11
N GLU A 209 -3.71 -7.81 16.60
CA GLU A 209 -5.10 -8.14 16.30
C GLU A 209 -5.91 -6.85 16.31
N ALA A 210 -6.29 -6.40 15.12
CA ALA A 210 -7.15 -5.24 14.95
C ALA A 210 -8.13 -5.48 13.81
N TRP A 211 -9.25 -4.78 13.85
CA TRP A 211 -10.33 -4.88 12.88
C TRP A 211 -10.70 -3.50 12.39
N ALA A 212 -11.01 -3.39 11.11
CA ALA A 212 -11.52 -2.17 10.51
C ALA A 212 -12.74 -2.49 9.66
N VAL A 213 -13.73 -1.62 9.68
CA VAL A 213 -14.98 -1.78 8.94
C VAL A 213 -15.34 -0.49 8.23
N GLY A 214 -16.13 -0.62 7.17
CA GLY A 214 -16.51 0.55 6.38
C GLY A 214 -17.61 0.29 5.37
N GLU A 215 -17.62 1.11 4.33
CA GLU A 215 -18.65 1.09 3.30
C GLU A 215 -18.71 -0.24 2.53
N HIS A 216 -19.86 -0.55 1.93
CA HIS A 216 -20.07 -1.76 1.13
C HIS A 216 -19.75 -3.08 1.85
N GLY A 217 -19.95 -3.12 3.16
CA GLY A 217 -19.74 -4.31 3.97
C GLY A 217 -18.27 -4.66 4.16
N THR A 218 -17.37 -3.70 3.95
CA THR A 218 -15.94 -3.88 4.09
C THR A 218 -15.60 -4.31 5.52
N ILE A 219 -14.87 -5.42 5.63
CA ILE A 219 -14.30 -5.89 6.89
C ILE A 219 -12.84 -6.27 6.64
N LEU A 220 -11.95 -5.68 7.43
CA LEU A 220 -10.53 -5.97 7.46
C LEU A 220 -10.09 -6.51 8.81
N ARG A 221 -9.03 -7.31 8.77
CA ARG A 221 -8.32 -7.84 9.92
C ARG A 221 -6.82 -7.64 9.79
N TRP A 222 -6.23 -7.09 10.84
CA TRP A 222 -4.80 -7.04 11.09
C TRP A 222 -4.36 -8.26 11.91
N ASP A 223 -3.34 -8.96 11.45
CA ASP A 223 -2.81 -10.17 12.09
C ASP A 223 -1.42 -9.97 12.75
N GLY A 224 -0.95 -8.72 12.85
CA GLY A 224 0.39 -8.37 13.31
C GLY A 224 1.45 -8.27 12.21
N ALA A 225 1.13 -8.66 10.97
CA ALA A 225 2.01 -8.52 9.82
C ALA A 225 1.38 -7.69 8.69
N GLY A 226 0.07 -7.83 8.47
CA GLY A 226 -0.63 -7.15 7.39
C GLY A 226 -2.12 -7.00 7.65
N TRP A 227 -2.72 -6.00 7.01
CA TRP A 227 -4.17 -5.91 6.89
C TRP A 227 -4.64 -6.81 5.75
N SER A 228 -5.61 -7.65 6.05
CA SER A 228 -6.23 -8.56 5.09
C SER A 228 -7.75 -8.47 5.18
N PRO A 229 -8.46 -8.55 4.05
CA PRO A 229 -9.91 -8.56 4.09
C PRO A 229 -10.47 -9.88 4.61
N VAL A 230 -11.63 -9.80 5.25
CA VAL A 230 -12.39 -10.96 5.77
C VAL A 230 -13.76 -10.99 5.09
N PRO A 231 -14.25 -12.17 4.64
CA PRO A 231 -15.56 -12.28 4.01
C PRO A 231 -16.68 -11.70 4.87
N SER A 232 -17.48 -10.81 4.27
CA SER A 232 -18.64 -10.19 4.89
C SER A 232 -19.94 -10.83 4.40
N PRO A 233 -20.97 -11.00 5.25
CA PRO A 233 -22.29 -11.44 4.85
C PRO A 233 -23.06 -10.42 4.00
N THR A 234 -22.54 -9.19 3.87
CA THR A 234 -23.11 -8.10 3.08
C THR A 234 -22.05 -7.48 2.18
N THR A 235 -22.46 -6.95 1.03
CA THR A 235 -21.57 -6.32 0.04
C THR A 235 -22.07 -4.93 -0.40
N ILE A 236 -23.17 -4.45 0.20
CA ILE A 236 -23.86 -3.23 -0.22
C ILE A 236 -24.12 -2.30 0.99
N GLN A 237 -24.24 -2.83 2.20
CA GLN A 237 -24.52 -2.05 3.41
C GLN A 237 -23.23 -1.54 4.06
N GLY A 238 -23.20 -0.26 4.46
CA GLY A 238 -22.08 0.30 5.21
C GLY A 238 -22.05 -0.16 6.67
N LEU A 239 -20.87 -0.46 7.17
CA LEU A 239 -20.61 -0.74 8.59
C LEU A 239 -20.08 0.54 9.25
N ASN A 240 -20.75 0.99 10.29
CA ASN A 240 -20.49 2.27 10.97
C ASN A 240 -19.52 2.11 12.15
N ALA A 241 -19.61 1.00 12.87
CA ALA A 241 -18.78 0.76 14.04
C ALA A 241 -18.44 -0.73 14.20
N VAL A 242 -17.29 -0.98 14.79
CA VAL A 242 -16.82 -2.32 15.15
C VAL A 242 -16.25 -2.28 16.56
N TRP A 243 -16.55 -3.31 17.32
CA TRP A 243 -16.04 -3.49 18.66
C TRP A 243 -15.73 -4.96 18.92
N ALA A 244 -14.59 -5.22 19.57
CA ALA A 244 -14.14 -6.57 19.88
C ALA A 244 -13.85 -6.75 21.37
N ILE A 245 -14.33 -7.85 21.93
CA ILE A 245 -13.98 -8.31 23.29
C ILE A 245 -12.67 -9.09 23.22
N THR A 246 -12.65 -10.01 22.26
CA THR A 246 -11.55 -10.92 22.01
C THR A 246 -11.41 -11.09 20.50
N ARG A 247 -10.33 -11.73 20.06
CA ARG A 247 -10.16 -12.11 18.65
C ARG A 247 -11.30 -12.98 18.09
N ASP A 248 -12.08 -13.64 18.96
CA ASP A 248 -13.11 -14.62 18.60
C ASP A 248 -14.53 -14.12 18.93
N ASP A 249 -14.69 -12.87 19.40
CA ASP A 249 -16.00 -12.28 19.70
C ASP A 249 -16.01 -10.79 19.37
N ILE A 250 -16.60 -10.48 18.22
CA ILE A 250 -16.55 -9.17 17.58
C ILE A 250 -17.93 -8.83 17.05
N TRP A 251 -18.35 -7.60 17.29
CA TRP A 251 -19.58 -7.04 16.78
C TRP A 251 -19.28 -5.93 15.81
N ALA A 252 -19.96 -5.95 14.65
CA ALA A 252 -19.99 -4.82 13.75
C ALA A 252 -21.44 -4.40 13.55
N VAL A 253 -21.68 -3.10 13.62
CA VAL A 253 -22.99 -2.50 13.42
C VAL A 253 -22.94 -1.52 12.27
N GLY A 254 -24.06 -1.38 11.57
CA GLY A 254 -24.10 -0.58 10.38
C GLY A 254 -25.47 -0.04 10.06
N SER A 255 -25.46 0.76 9.00
CA SER A 255 -26.63 1.39 8.47
C SER A 255 -26.79 1.07 7.00
N TRP A 256 -28.04 1.06 6.59
CA TRP A 256 -28.42 0.92 5.22
C TRP A 256 -29.02 2.27 4.77
N PHE A 257 -28.46 2.90 3.73
CA PHE A 257 -29.04 4.08 3.08
C PHE A 257 -29.70 3.69 1.73
N PRO A 258 -30.87 4.25 1.38
CA PRO A 258 -31.62 3.93 0.14
C PRO A 258 -30.83 4.10 -1.16
N PRO A 259 -31.14 3.33 -2.23
CA PRO A 259 -32.52 3.11 -2.75
C PRO A 259 -33.17 1.72 -2.54
N PHE A 260 -32.46 0.74 -2.01
CA PHE A 260 -32.79 -0.70 -1.90
C PHE A 260 -33.76 -1.26 -0.80
N GLY A 261 -34.62 -0.50 -0.10
CA GLY A 261 -35.46 -1.07 0.99
C GLY A 261 -36.04 -0.07 2.01
N PRO A 262 -36.78 -0.52 3.04
CA PRO A 262 -37.00 0.31 4.23
C PRO A 262 -35.68 0.45 5.00
N ASN A 263 -35.48 1.59 5.69
CA ASN A 263 -34.35 1.80 6.59
C ASN A 263 -34.15 0.54 7.45
N GLY A 264 -32.89 0.14 7.70
CA GLY A 264 -32.58 -1.04 8.50
C GLY A 264 -31.22 -0.90 9.18
N ASN A 265 -31.09 -1.43 10.39
CA ASN A 265 -29.77 -1.68 10.96
C ASN A 265 -29.23 -3.03 10.48
N LEU A 266 -27.91 -3.10 10.45
CA LEU A 266 -27.18 -4.33 10.25
C LEU A 266 -26.41 -4.64 11.53
N PHE A 267 -26.63 -5.82 12.09
CA PHE A 267 -25.82 -6.37 13.18
C PHE A 267 -25.10 -7.60 12.66
N LEU A 268 -23.78 -7.58 12.71
CA LEU A 268 -22.92 -8.71 12.39
C LEU A 268 -22.20 -9.18 13.64
N HIS A 269 -22.08 -10.50 13.79
CA HIS A 269 -21.32 -11.13 14.87
C HIS A 269 -20.30 -12.11 14.30
N TRP A 270 -19.07 -12.01 14.79
CA TRP A 270 -17.95 -12.91 14.52
C TRP A 270 -17.79 -13.90 15.66
N ASP A 271 -17.76 -15.19 15.32
CA ASP A 271 -17.65 -16.30 16.27
C ASP A 271 -16.25 -16.91 16.39
N GLY A 272 -15.22 -16.25 15.83
CA GLY A 272 -13.87 -16.78 15.70
C GLY A 272 -13.56 -17.44 14.36
N ALA A 273 -14.57 -17.68 13.53
CA ALA A 273 -14.39 -18.30 12.21
C ALA A 273 -15.15 -17.60 11.09
N THR A 274 -16.39 -17.15 11.33
CA THR A 274 -17.25 -16.56 10.32
C THR A 274 -18.08 -15.41 10.85
N TRP A 275 -18.31 -14.42 10.00
CA TRP A 275 -19.29 -13.37 10.26
C TRP A 275 -20.70 -13.87 9.95
N SER A 276 -21.65 -13.54 10.81
CA SER A 276 -23.07 -13.88 10.63
C SER A 276 -23.97 -12.68 10.94
N SER A 277 -25.06 -12.52 10.19
CA SER A 277 -26.05 -11.48 10.48
C SER A 277 -26.93 -11.88 11.67
N VAL A 278 -27.02 -11.02 12.67
CA VAL A 278 -27.85 -11.22 13.86
C VAL A 278 -29.12 -10.37 13.75
N PRO A 279 -30.33 -10.94 13.84
CA PRO A 279 -31.56 -10.17 13.75
C PRO A 279 -31.71 -9.15 14.89
N SER A 280 -32.18 -7.95 14.54
CA SER A 280 -32.61 -6.91 15.48
C SER A 280 -34.11 -6.64 15.32
N ARG A 281 -34.72 -5.98 16.32
CA ARG A 281 -36.14 -5.56 16.28
C ARG A 281 -36.34 -4.13 15.78
N SER A 282 -35.25 -3.41 15.55
CA SER A 282 -35.27 -2.02 15.10
C SER A 282 -34.98 -1.98 13.60
N ASP A 283 -35.70 -1.14 12.87
CA ASP A 283 -35.43 -0.84 11.47
C ASP A 283 -34.57 0.44 11.34
N GLU A 284 -34.09 1.01 12.44
CA GLU A 284 -33.30 2.24 12.40
C GLU A 284 -31.79 1.96 12.44
N PRO A 285 -30.96 2.72 11.70
CA PRO A 285 -29.49 2.66 11.71
C PRO A 285 -28.87 2.56 13.11
N ALA A 286 -27.92 1.63 13.26
CA ALA A 286 -27.01 1.59 14.39
C ALA A 286 -25.71 2.31 14.00
N LEU A 287 -25.29 3.25 14.82
CA LEU A 287 -24.14 4.12 14.59
C LEU A 287 -22.92 3.68 15.38
N ASP A 288 -23.11 3.15 16.59
CA ASP A 288 -22.01 2.73 17.45
C ASP A 288 -22.36 1.52 18.32
N VAL A 289 -21.35 0.77 18.75
CA VAL A 289 -21.47 -0.48 19.51
C VAL A 289 -20.35 -0.64 20.54
N TRP A 290 -20.71 -1.08 21.74
CA TRP A 290 -19.77 -1.38 22.81
C TRP A 290 -20.37 -2.40 23.78
N GLY A 291 -19.56 -3.22 24.44
CA GLY A 291 -20.05 -4.10 25.51
C GLY A 291 -19.00 -4.38 26.60
N PRO A 292 -19.42 -4.78 27.81
CA PRO A 292 -18.48 -5.32 28.80
C PRO A 292 -18.25 -6.83 28.64
N ALA A 293 -19.13 -7.56 27.94
CA ALA A 293 -19.07 -9.01 27.81
C ALA A 293 -19.82 -9.55 26.58
N ALA A 294 -19.58 -10.81 26.22
CA ALA A 294 -20.18 -11.48 25.05
C ALA A 294 -21.73 -11.50 25.09
N ASN A 295 -22.28 -11.49 26.29
CA ASN A 295 -23.71 -11.56 26.57
C ASN A 295 -24.28 -10.23 27.09
N ASP A 296 -23.52 -9.15 26.98
CA ASP A 296 -23.90 -7.81 27.42
C ASP A 296 -23.28 -6.82 26.44
N VAL A 297 -24.04 -6.43 25.42
CA VAL A 297 -23.58 -5.51 24.37
C VAL A 297 -24.64 -4.45 24.13
N TRP A 298 -24.20 -3.22 23.98
CA TRP A 298 -25.00 -2.03 23.77
C TRP A 298 -24.74 -1.50 22.37
N ALA A 299 -25.81 -1.11 21.67
CA ALA A 299 -25.70 -0.42 20.40
C ALA A 299 -26.61 0.82 20.43
N VAL A 300 -26.15 1.88 19.78
CA VAL A 300 -26.86 3.15 19.74
C VAL A 300 -27.02 3.64 18.31
N GLY A 301 -28.07 4.44 18.07
CA GLY A 301 -28.31 5.00 16.75
C GLY A 301 -29.56 5.86 16.68
N HIS A 302 -30.17 5.92 15.50
CA HIS A 302 -31.36 6.74 15.24
C HIS A 302 -32.61 6.22 15.98
N GLY A 303 -32.65 4.91 16.25
CA GLY A 303 -33.73 4.25 16.99
C GLY A 303 -33.59 4.30 18.51
N GLY A 304 -32.55 4.94 19.05
CA GLY A 304 -32.25 4.97 20.47
C GLY A 304 -31.17 3.97 20.89
N ILE A 305 -31.40 3.29 22.01
CA ILE A 305 -30.45 2.36 22.65
C ILE A 305 -31.00 0.95 22.55
N LEU A 306 -30.20 0.02 22.03
CA LEU A 306 -30.47 -1.41 21.99
C LEU A 306 -29.50 -2.15 22.92
N HIS A 307 -29.97 -3.26 23.48
CA HIS A 307 -29.22 -4.12 24.40
C HIS A 307 -29.32 -5.59 24.00
N TRP A 308 -28.16 -6.25 23.96
CA TRP A 308 -27.99 -7.67 23.73
C TRP A 308 -27.80 -8.40 25.06
N ASP A 309 -28.66 -9.40 25.30
CA ASP A 309 -28.69 -10.18 26.54
C ASP A 309 -27.95 -11.54 26.46
N GLY A 310 -27.20 -11.77 25.37
CA GLY A 310 -26.60 -13.08 25.06
C GLY A 310 -27.46 -13.98 24.18
N ALA A 311 -28.71 -13.60 23.88
CA ALA A 311 -29.59 -14.36 23.01
C ALA A 311 -30.31 -13.50 21.97
N ARG A 312 -30.65 -12.25 22.28
CA ARG A 312 -31.37 -11.36 21.37
C ARG A 312 -31.12 -9.88 21.66
N TRP A 313 -31.23 -9.07 20.61
CA TRP A 313 -31.35 -7.62 20.74
C TRP A 313 -32.74 -7.22 21.23
N SER A 314 -32.79 -6.26 22.15
CA SER A 314 -34.02 -5.67 22.68
C SER A 314 -33.85 -4.19 23.01
N ASP A 315 -34.94 -3.45 23.18
CA ASP A 315 -34.89 -2.03 23.53
C ASP A 315 -34.21 -1.85 24.91
N GLY A 316 -33.12 -1.10 24.95
CA GLY A 316 -32.25 -0.90 26.12
C GLY A 316 -32.78 0.08 27.16
N ALA A 317 -34.10 0.29 27.23
CA ALA A 317 -34.80 1.18 28.16
C ALA A 317 -34.37 2.67 28.15
N GLY A 318 -33.69 3.13 27.09
CA GLY A 318 -33.39 4.55 26.88
C GLY A 318 -34.66 5.38 26.56
N PRO A 319 -34.57 6.73 26.57
CA PRO A 319 -35.70 7.60 26.25
C PRO A 319 -36.13 7.38 24.78
N PRO A 320 -37.41 7.00 24.52
CA PRO A 320 -37.86 6.65 23.18
C PRO A 320 -37.79 7.84 22.20
N GLY A 321 -37.39 7.58 20.96
CA GLY A 321 -37.26 8.59 19.90
C GLY A 321 -36.03 9.49 20.03
N SER A 322 -35.07 9.13 20.88
CA SER A 322 -33.79 9.83 21.00
C SER A 322 -32.78 9.29 20.00
N TRP A 323 -31.93 10.17 19.45
CA TRP A 323 -30.83 9.81 18.58
C TRP A 323 -29.51 9.87 19.37
N PHE A 324 -28.80 8.75 19.41
CA PHE A 324 -27.46 8.62 19.97
C PHE A 324 -26.45 8.23 18.89
N SER A 325 -25.26 8.80 18.97
CA SER A 325 -24.19 8.66 17.98
C SER A 325 -22.98 7.87 18.51
N GLY A 326 -22.73 7.90 19.82
CA GLY A 326 -21.61 7.18 20.44
C GLY A 326 -22.02 6.48 21.73
N VAL A 327 -21.39 5.34 22.01
CA VAL A 327 -21.56 4.54 23.23
C VAL A 327 -20.23 3.98 23.71
N TRP A 328 -19.96 4.14 25.00
CA TRP A 328 -18.77 3.59 25.64
C TRP A 328 -19.06 3.28 27.10
N GLY A 329 -18.35 2.32 27.69
CA GLY A 329 -18.43 2.08 29.13
C GLY A 329 -17.11 1.63 29.74
N SER A 330 -17.01 1.78 31.06
CA SER A 330 -15.89 1.25 31.84
C SER A 330 -16.22 -0.10 32.49
N ALA A 331 -17.52 -0.37 32.68
CA ALA A 331 -18.06 -1.59 33.30
C ALA A 331 -19.53 -1.81 32.90
N ALA A 332 -20.10 -2.97 33.24
CA ALA A 332 -21.51 -3.28 32.98
C ALA A 332 -22.51 -2.36 33.71
N ASP A 333 -22.05 -1.69 34.77
CA ASP A 333 -22.79 -0.72 35.57
C ASP A 333 -22.30 0.72 35.38
N ASP A 334 -21.51 0.97 34.32
CA ASP A 334 -20.97 2.29 34.01
C ASP A 334 -20.85 2.45 32.49
N VAL A 335 -21.96 2.84 31.85
CA VAL A 335 -22.05 3.01 30.40
C VAL A 335 -22.57 4.41 30.08
N TRP A 336 -22.00 5.03 29.06
CA TRP A 336 -22.32 6.35 28.56
C TRP A 336 -22.85 6.26 27.14
N ALA A 337 -23.93 7.00 26.86
CA ALA A 337 -24.44 7.19 25.51
C ALA A 337 -24.55 8.69 25.23
N VAL A 338 -23.97 9.14 24.12
CA VAL A 338 -23.99 10.56 23.71
C VAL A 338 -24.59 10.72 22.33
N GLY A 339 -25.25 11.83 22.10
CA GLY A 339 -25.80 12.18 20.79
C GLY A 339 -26.66 13.43 20.84
N GLY A 340 -26.60 14.21 19.76
CA GLY A 340 -27.25 15.52 19.71
C GLY A 340 -26.84 16.37 20.92
N ARG A 341 -27.81 16.70 21.77
CA ARG A 341 -27.64 17.52 22.99
C ARG A 341 -27.71 16.72 24.31
N SER A 342 -27.52 15.41 24.23
CA SER A 342 -27.76 14.50 25.35
C SER A 342 -26.52 13.71 25.68
N ALA A 343 -26.25 13.58 26.98
CA ALA A 343 -25.39 12.56 27.55
C ALA A 343 -26.24 11.78 28.57
N LEU A 344 -26.34 10.46 28.37
CA LEU A 344 -26.98 9.55 29.31
C LEU A 344 -25.93 8.68 29.99
N HIS A 345 -26.17 8.37 31.26
CA HIS A 345 -25.35 7.48 32.05
C HIS A 345 -26.19 6.32 32.59
N TRP A 346 -25.68 5.11 32.40
CA TRP A 346 -26.21 3.86 32.94
C TRP A 346 -25.45 3.49 34.20
N ASP A 347 -26.19 3.29 35.30
CA ASP A 347 -25.67 2.99 36.63
C ASP A 347 -25.79 1.50 37.02
N GLY A 348 -26.06 0.62 36.04
CA GLY A 348 -26.36 -0.79 36.28
C GLY A 348 -27.86 -1.10 36.44
N ALA A 349 -28.71 -0.08 36.56
CA ALA A 349 -30.15 -0.25 36.74
C ALA A 349 -31.00 0.61 35.79
N SER A 350 -30.58 1.84 35.51
CA SER A 350 -31.34 2.75 34.66
C SER A 350 -30.47 3.78 33.93
N TRP A 351 -30.92 4.17 32.75
CA TRP A 351 -30.36 5.32 32.03
C TRP A 351 -30.87 6.62 32.64
N SER A 352 -29.95 7.51 33.01
CA SER A 352 -30.28 8.82 33.55
C SER A 352 -29.57 9.93 32.77
N PRO A 353 -30.24 11.06 32.47
CA PRO A 353 -29.62 12.18 31.78
C PRO A 353 -28.65 12.91 32.71
N VAL A 354 -27.45 13.17 32.20
CA VAL A 354 -26.41 13.96 32.88
C VAL A 354 -26.33 15.33 32.23
N ALA A 355 -26.34 16.39 33.05
CA ALA A 355 -26.37 17.75 32.55
C ALA A 355 -25.06 18.13 31.84
N LEU A 356 -25.19 18.70 30.63
CA LEU A 356 -24.08 19.28 29.88
C LEU A 356 -23.83 20.75 30.30
N PRO A 357 -22.63 21.31 30.04
CA PRO A 357 -22.32 22.69 30.36
C PRO A 357 -23.32 23.69 29.75
N ALA A 358 -23.78 24.65 30.57
CA ALA A 358 -24.74 25.66 30.13
C ALA A 358 -24.20 26.63 29.06
N GLN A 359 -22.86 26.70 28.88
CA GLN A 359 -22.23 27.56 27.87
C GLN A 359 -22.14 26.93 26.48
N LEU A 360 -22.66 25.72 26.27
CA LEU A 360 -22.67 25.10 24.96
C LEU A 360 -23.49 25.93 23.94
N PRO A 361 -23.10 25.94 22.65
CA PRO A 361 -23.85 26.63 21.59
C PRO A 361 -25.32 26.19 21.53
N GLU A 362 -26.18 26.87 20.79
CA GLU A 362 -27.60 26.48 20.66
C GLU A 362 -27.84 25.15 19.91
N HIS A 363 -26.79 24.51 19.34
CA HIS A 363 -26.87 23.21 18.67
C HIS A 363 -25.55 22.38 18.71
N PRO A 364 -24.99 21.96 19.89
CA PRO A 364 -23.93 20.97 19.88
C PRO A 364 -24.52 19.64 19.40
N THR A 365 -23.75 18.92 18.61
CA THR A 365 -24.06 17.55 18.21
C THR A 365 -22.88 16.69 18.62
N LEU A 366 -23.00 16.07 19.79
CA LEU A 366 -22.01 15.08 20.25
C LEU A 366 -22.01 13.92 19.25
N ALA A 367 -20.84 13.62 18.71
CA ALA A 367 -20.59 12.61 17.71
C ALA A 367 -20.12 11.30 18.34
N ASP A 368 -19.27 11.38 19.36
CA ASP A 368 -18.62 10.19 19.93
C ASP A 368 -18.23 10.38 21.42
N VAL A 369 -18.03 9.26 22.12
CA VAL A 369 -17.65 9.19 23.54
C VAL A 369 -16.63 8.08 23.79
N TRP A 370 -15.62 8.38 24.59
CA TRP A 370 -14.61 7.42 25.04
C TRP A 370 -14.19 7.76 26.47
N GLY A 371 -13.70 6.80 27.25
CA GLY A 371 -13.09 7.08 28.55
C GLY A 371 -11.95 6.13 28.89
N SER A 372 -11.13 6.53 29.86
CA SER A 372 -10.13 5.64 30.46
C SER A 372 -10.59 5.06 31.80
N ALA A 373 -11.52 5.74 32.46
CA ALA A 373 -12.08 5.35 33.75
C ALA A 373 -13.48 5.96 33.94
N ARG A 374 -14.17 5.54 35.00
CA ARG A 374 -15.51 6.04 35.35
C ARG A 374 -15.58 7.55 35.66
N ASP A 375 -14.44 8.12 36.03
CA ASP A 375 -14.21 9.52 36.36
C ASP A 375 -13.31 10.23 35.35
N ASP A 376 -13.08 9.61 34.18
CA ASP A 376 -12.33 10.17 33.07
C ASP A 376 -12.99 9.76 31.75
N VAL A 377 -13.98 10.56 31.34
CA VAL A 377 -14.75 10.32 30.10
C VAL A 377 -14.73 11.58 29.23
N TRP A 378 -14.52 11.39 27.95
CA TRP A 378 -14.41 12.41 26.92
C TRP A 378 -15.55 12.26 25.93
N ALA A 379 -16.20 13.36 25.59
CA ALA A 379 -17.21 13.41 24.54
C ALA A 379 -16.86 14.52 23.55
N VAL A 380 -16.96 14.23 22.26
CA VAL A 380 -16.61 15.18 21.20
C VAL A 380 -17.75 15.33 20.23
N GLY A 381 -17.80 16.47 19.56
CA GLY A 381 -18.78 16.72 18.50
C GLY A 381 -18.73 18.16 18.01
N ASN A 382 -19.10 18.40 16.74
CA ASN A 382 -19.02 19.72 16.10
C ASN A 382 -17.68 20.42 16.37
N SER A 383 -17.63 21.37 17.30
CA SER A 383 -16.40 22.11 17.64
C SER A 383 -16.11 22.06 19.13
N GLU A 384 -16.64 21.07 19.84
CA GLU A 384 -16.58 20.97 21.29
C GLU A 384 -15.91 19.66 21.74
N ILE A 385 -14.99 19.79 22.70
CA ILE A 385 -14.45 18.68 23.49
C ILE A 385 -14.91 18.85 24.93
N LEU A 386 -15.63 17.86 25.44
CA LEU A 386 -16.13 17.79 26.81
C LEU A 386 -15.37 16.72 27.59
N HIS A 387 -15.11 16.99 28.86
CA HIS A 387 -14.46 16.09 29.80
C HIS A 387 -15.28 15.94 31.07
N TRP A 388 -15.50 14.70 31.47
CA TRP A 388 -16.17 14.29 32.70
C TRP A 388 -15.13 13.87 33.72
N ASP A 389 -15.16 14.52 34.89
CA ASP A 389 -14.20 14.33 35.98
C ASP A 389 -14.72 13.42 37.11
N GLY A 390 -15.80 12.67 36.86
CA GLY A 390 -16.51 11.91 37.89
C GLY A 390 -17.66 12.67 38.55
N SER A 391 -17.79 13.98 38.30
CA SER A 391 -18.81 14.82 38.93
C SER A 391 -19.58 15.71 37.95
N ALA A 392 -18.91 16.29 36.96
CA ALA A 392 -19.53 17.19 35.99
C ALA A 392 -18.81 17.13 34.63
N TRP A 393 -19.58 17.37 33.57
CA TRP A 393 -19.01 17.68 32.26
C TRP A 393 -18.47 19.10 32.25
N THR A 394 -17.25 19.27 31.72
CA THR A 394 -16.59 20.56 31.54
C THR A 394 -16.07 20.69 30.11
N MET A 395 -16.04 21.91 29.58
CA MET A 395 -15.51 22.17 28.24
C MET A 395 -14.00 22.37 28.32
N VAL A 396 -13.26 21.64 27.48
CA VAL A 396 -11.79 21.70 27.43
C VAL A 396 -11.36 22.52 26.20
N SER A 397 -10.38 23.40 26.39
CA SER A 397 -9.84 24.23 25.32
C SER A 397 -9.00 23.40 24.34
N HIS A 398 -9.15 23.65 23.04
CA HIS A 398 -8.38 22.99 21.98
C HIS A 398 -8.07 23.96 20.82
N PRO A 399 -7.11 23.61 19.93
CA PRO A 399 -6.87 24.32 18.68
C PRO A 399 -8.13 24.37 17.80
N ARG A 400 -8.26 25.37 16.92
CA ARG A 400 -9.47 25.55 16.09
C ARG A 400 -9.62 24.43 15.05
N VAL A 401 -10.27 23.35 15.46
CA VAL A 401 -10.75 22.23 14.66
C VAL A 401 -12.27 22.17 14.79
N SER A 402 -12.93 21.88 13.69
CA SER A 402 -14.38 21.73 13.58
C SER A 402 -14.72 20.31 13.14
N ASN A 403 -16.02 20.00 13.07
CA ASN A 403 -16.53 18.67 12.73
C ASN A 403 -15.77 17.53 13.45
N LEU A 404 -15.59 17.64 14.77
CA LEU A 404 -14.99 16.58 15.58
C LEU A 404 -15.88 15.33 15.50
N ARG A 405 -15.33 14.22 15.02
CA ARG A 405 -16.08 13.01 14.65
C ARG A 405 -15.90 11.87 15.64
N GLN A 406 -14.66 11.61 16.06
CA GLN A 406 -14.32 10.46 16.89
C GLN A 406 -13.30 10.84 17.95
N VAL A 407 -13.39 10.20 19.11
CA VAL A 407 -12.44 10.28 20.20
C VAL A 407 -12.01 8.88 20.61
N TRP A 408 -10.70 8.70 20.79
CA TRP A 408 -10.13 7.43 21.25
C TRP A 408 -8.91 7.73 22.10
N GLY A 409 -8.58 6.88 23.07
CA GLY A 409 -7.38 7.06 23.88
C GLY A 409 -6.90 5.79 24.54
N THR A 410 -5.81 5.91 25.28
CA THR A 410 -5.18 4.80 26.00
C THR A 410 -5.17 5.01 27.50
N SER A 411 -5.23 6.27 27.95
CA SER A 411 -5.22 6.64 29.36
C SER A 411 -5.74 8.06 29.56
N GLN A 412 -5.92 8.48 30.82
CA GLN A 412 -6.21 9.87 31.18
C GLN A 412 -5.20 10.90 30.62
N ASP A 413 -3.99 10.44 30.28
CA ASP A 413 -2.88 11.28 29.82
C ASP A 413 -2.61 11.13 28.32
N ASP A 414 -3.40 10.33 27.60
CA ASP A 414 -3.21 10.06 26.17
C ASP A 414 -4.55 9.79 25.48
N ALA A 415 -5.02 10.79 24.75
CA ALA A 415 -6.26 10.73 23.97
C ALA A 415 -6.09 11.45 22.63
N TRP A 416 -6.88 11.05 21.66
CA TRP A 416 -6.83 11.47 20.26
C TRP A 416 -8.22 11.82 19.77
N VAL A 417 -8.29 12.86 18.95
CA VAL A 417 -9.54 13.30 18.32
C VAL A 417 -9.29 13.57 16.85
N VAL A 418 -10.22 13.12 16.00
CA VAL A 418 -10.24 13.44 14.57
C VAL A 418 -11.39 14.40 14.24
N GLY A 419 -11.12 15.35 13.36
CA GLY A 419 -12.12 16.27 12.80
C GLY A 419 -11.63 16.91 11.50
N SER A 420 -12.14 18.10 11.19
CA SER A 420 -11.74 18.91 10.03
C SER A 420 -11.20 20.29 10.43
N SER A 421 -10.11 20.71 9.79
CA SER A 421 -9.63 22.09 9.84
C SER A 421 -10.14 22.86 8.62
N TYR A 422 -10.79 23.99 8.86
CA TYR A 422 -11.12 24.95 7.82
C TYR A 422 -9.86 25.69 7.37
N ASP A 423 -9.37 25.41 6.16
CA ASP A 423 -8.30 26.20 5.53
C ASP A 423 -8.92 27.32 4.67
N PRO A 424 -8.71 28.61 4.99
CA PRO A 424 -9.25 29.70 4.17
C PRO A 424 -8.52 29.91 2.83
N VAL A 425 -7.42 29.19 2.55
CA VAL A 425 -6.59 29.30 1.33
C VAL A 425 -6.95 28.23 0.29
N PHE A 426 -7.31 27.02 0.73
CA PHE A 426 -7.71 25.91 -0.14
C PHE A 426 -9.16 25.57 0.16
N THR A 427 -10.04 25.60 -0.85
CA THR A 427 -11.50 25.48 -0.70
C THR A 427 -11.99 24.07 -0.31
N THR A 428 -11.19 23.27 0.39
CA THR A 428 -11.48 21.89 0.82
C THR A 428 -11.20 21.71 2.30
N ASP A 429 -12.10 21.03 3.02
CA ASP A 429 -11.90 20.66 4.42
C ASP A 429 -10.74 19.65 4.52
N ALA A 430 -9.62 20.05 5.14
CA ALA A 430 -8.54 19.11 5.45
C ALA A 430 -8.86 18.37 6.76
N SER A 431 -8.69 17.04 6.80
CA SER A 431 -8.73 16.30 8.06
C SER A 431 -7.70 16.86 9.05
N ALA A 432 -8.08 16.95 10.31
CA ALA A 432 -7.25 17.42 11.41
C ALA A 432 -7.25 16.41 12.55
N LEU A 433 -6.06 16.18 13.11
CA LEU A 433 -5.85 15.35 14.30
C LEU A 433 -5.45 16.22 15.48
N LEU A 434 -6.07 15.95 16.62
CA LEU A 434 -5.69 16.49 17.92
C LEU A 434 -5.19 15.37 18.82
N HIS A 435 -4.13 15.65 19.57
CA HIS A 435 -3.56 14.75 20.56
C HIS A 435 -3.51 15.44 21.93
N TRP A 436 -3.93 14.72 22.96
CA TRP A 436 -3.91 15.11 24.36
C TRP A 436 -2.68 14.52 25.04
N ASP A 437 -1.84 15.37 25.60
CA ASP A 437 -0.58 14.99 26.25
C ASP A 437 -0.69 14.85 27.79
N GLY A 438 -1.91 14.80 28.32
CA GLY A 438 -2.20 14.88 29.76
C GLY A 438 -2.42 16.29 30.28
N THR A 439 -2.13 17.32 29.49
CA THR A 439 -2.26 18.72 29.92
C THR A 439 -3.00 19.61 28.94
N ARG A 440 -2.87 19.39 27.63
CA ARG A 440 -3.53 20.17 26.59
C ARG A 440 -3.69 19.39 25.29
N TRP A 441 -4.65 19.85 24.48
CA TRP A 441 -4.80 19.40 23.09
C TRP A 441 -3.83 20.13 22.17
N GLU A 442 -3.11 19.38 21.35
CA GLU A 442 -2.21 19.88 20.31
C GLU A 442 -2.60 19.33 18.94
N THR A 443 -2.39 20.12 17.89
CA THR A 443 -2.60 19.66 16.51
C THR A 443 -1.44 18.80 16.08
N VAL A 444 -1.73 17.56 15.66
CA VAL A 444 -0.75 16.64 15.09
C VAL A 444 -0.74 16.82 13.57
N ARG A 445 0.47 16.88 13.00
CA ARG A 445 0.64 16.91 11.55
C ARG A 445 0.42 15.50 11.00
N SER A 446 -0.58 15.31 10.15
CA SER A 446 -0.86 14.03 9.50
C SER A 446 -0.89 14.18 7.97
N PRO A 447 -0.79 13.07 7.22
CA PRO A 447 -1.30 12.99 5.85
C PRO A 447 -2.79 13.38 5.81
N PRO A 448 -3.31 13.87 4.67
CA PRO A 448 -4.73 14.20 4.55
C PRO A 448 -5.64 12.96 4.67
N SER A 449 -6.90 13.20 5.06
CA SER A 449 -8.02 12.24 4.97
C SER A 449 -8.06 11.11 6.01
N VAL A 450 -8.06 11.47 7.30
CA VAL A 450 -8.43 10.56 8.40
C VAL A 450 -9.83 10.95 8.91
N THR A 451 -10.70 9.95 9.07
CA THR A 451 -12.05 10.08 9.62
C THR A 451 -12.32 9.13 10.78
N ALA A 452 -11.48 8.10 10.94
CA ALA A 452 -11.54 7.12 12.01
C ALA A 452 -10.18 6.93 12.69
N LEU A 453 -10.18 6.68 14.00
CA LEU A 453 -9.03 6.46 14.86
C LEU A 453 -9.29 5.31 15.83
N TRP A 454 -8.30 4.45 16.01
CA TRP A 454 -8.28 3.43 17.05
C TRP A 454 -6.84 3.01 17.33
N GLY A 455 -6.60 2.18 18.32
CA GLY A 455 -5.24 1.72 18.60
C GLY A 455 -5.18 0.74 19.76
N SER A 456 -3.98 0.22 20.02
CA SER A 456 -3.71 -0.63 21.19
C SER A 456 -2.79 0.02 22.22
N GLY A 457 -2.21 1.19 21.91
CA GLY A 457 -1.33 1.93 22.81
C GLY A 457 -0.85 3.26 22.24
N PRO A 458 -0.11 4.07 23.03
CA PRO A 458 0.34 5.42 22.63
C PRO A 458 1.33 5.44 21.46
N GLN A 459 1.88 4.27 21.12
CA GLN A 459 2.81 4.05 20.01
C GLN A 459 2.22 3.10 18.96
N ASP A 460 0.93 2.78 19.06
CA ASP A 460 0.23 1.91 18.12
C ASP A 460 -1.18 2.47 17.90
N VAL A 461 -1.24 3.51 17.07
CA VAL A 461 -2.49 4.18 16.71
C VAL A 461 -2.69 4.05 15.20
N TRP A 462 -3.89 3.65 14.83
CA TRP A 462 -4.35 3.50 13.47
C TRP A 462 -5.27 4.66 13.12
N GLY A 463 -5.08 5.18 11.92
CA GLY A 463 -5.94 6.20 11.33
C GLY A 463 -6.47 5.69 10.00
N ALA A 464 -7.75 5.87 9.75
CA ALA A 464 -8.34 5.49 8.48
C ALA A 464 -9.33 6.51 7.95
N GLY A 465 -9.65 6.43 6.66
CA GLY A 465 -10.64 7.32 6.07
C GLY A 465 -10.97 7.02 4.61
N PRO A 466 -11.32 8.05 3.83
CA PRO A 466 -11.75 7.90 2.44
C PRO A 466 -10.79 7.09 1.57
N ASP A 467 -11.35 6.41 0.55
CA ASP A 467 -10.63 5.62 -0.44
C ASP A 467 -9.78 4.47 0.15
N GLY A 468 -10.18 3.94 1.30
CA GLY A 468 -9.45 2.87 1.99
C GLY A 468 -8.11 3.33 2.58
N ASN A 469 -7.94 4.64 2.83
CA ASN A 469 -6.73 5.16 3.45
C ASN A 469 -6.51 4.49 4.82
N LEU A 470 -5.36 3.84 5.00
CA LEU A 470 -4.87 3.33 6.28
C LEU A 470 -3.51 3.95 6.61
N LEU A 471 -3.41 4.49 7.81
CA LEU A 471 -2.23 5.10 8.38
C LEU A 471 -1.91 4.43 9.72
N HIS A 472 -0.63 4.32 10.03
CA HIS A 472 -0.11 3.79 11.29
C HIS A 472 0.83 4.78 11.95
N TRP A 473 0.60 5.04 13.23
CA TRP A 473 1.44 5.84 14.11
C TRP A 473 2.23 4.92 15.03
N ASP A 474 3.55 5.02 14.96
CA ASP A 474 4.51 4.19 15.70
C ASP A 474 5.05 4.87 16.98
N GLY A 475 4.48 6.01 17.36
CA GLY A 475 4.98 6.85 18.46
C GLY A 475 5.85 8.02 18.01
N PHE A 476 6.27 8.04 16.74
CA PHE A 476 7.13 9.10 16.19
C PHE A 476 6.50 9.78 14.98
N ASP A 477 6.02 9.00 14.01
CA ASP A 477 5.48 9.52 12.75
C ASP A 477 4.28 8.70 12.23
N TRP A 478 3.43 9.35 11.44
CA TRP A 478 2.36 8.69 10.69
C TRP A 478 2.91 8.14 9.38
N THR A 479 2.76 6.83 9.18
CA THR A 479 3.16 6.13 7.95
C THR A 479 1.93 5.57 7.24
N SER A 480 1.85 5.72 5.93
CA SER A 480 0.81 5.05 5.15
C SER A 480 1.11 3.56 5.07
N VAL A 481 0.14 2.72 5.40
CA VAL A 481 0.26 1.29 5.09
C VAL A 481 0.02 1.12 3.61
N ALA A 482 1.02 0.56 2.93
CA ALA A 482 1.08 0.50 1.47
C ALA A 482 -0.16 -0.19 0.92
N SER A 483 -1.01 0.60 0.27
CA SER A 483 -2.23 0.12 -0.35
C SER A 483 -2.20 0.07 -1.86
N GLY A 484 -1.03 0.28 -2.46
CA GLY A 484 -0.90 0.52 -3.90
C GLY A 484 -1.25 1.97 -4.27
N SER A 485 -1.55 2.24 -5.54
CA SER A 485 -1.84 3.63 -5.98
C SER A 485 -3.18 4.11 -5.42
N ARG A 486 -3.26 5.39 -5.05
CA ARG A 486 -4.49 6.07 -4.64
C ARG A 486 -4.92 7.17 -5.64
N GLN A 487 -4.31 7.20 -6.81
CA GLN A 487 -4.59 8.20 -7.83
C GLN A 487 -5.83 7.87 -8.64
N GLN A 488 -6.46 8.87 -9.25
CA GLN A 488 -7.69 8.68 -10.00
C GLN A 488 -7.40 7.98 -11.34
N LEU A 489 -7.83 6.73 -11.49
CA LEU A 489 -7.64 5.99 -12.73
C LEU A 489 -8.82 6.23 -13.67
N SER A 490 -8.52 6.64 -14.90
CA SER A 490 -9.53 6.99 -15.92
C SER A 490 -9.49 6.11 -17.15
N ALA A 491 -8.32 5.51 -17.44
CA ALA A 491 -8.13 4.67 -18.61
C ALA A 491 -7.44 3.35 -18.25
N CYS A 492 -7.89 2.27 -18.91
CA CYS A 492 -7.28 0.96 -18.78
C CYS A 492 -7.22 0.22 -20.11
N TRP A 493 -6.23 -0.66 -20.29
CA TRP A 493 -6.17 -1.56 -21.43
C TRP A 493 -5.48 -2.88 -21.09
N VAL A 494 -5.62 -3.88 -21.97
CA VAL A 494 -5.12 -5.24 -21.73
C VAL A 494 -4.12 -5.66 -22.82
N GLY A 495 -2.86 -5.91 -22.44
CA GLY A 495 -1.76 -6.39 -23.31
C GLY A 495 -0.83 -7.40 -22.60
N PRO A 496 0.21 -7.95 -23.28
CA PRO A 496 1.17 -8.89 -22.69
C PRO A 496 1.91 -8.31 -21.46
N ASP A 497 2.19 -7.01 -21.46
CA ASP A 497 2.50 -6.20 -20.29
C ASP A 497 1.32 -5.23 -20.08
N PHE A 498 0.71 -5.24 -18.89
CA PHE A 498 -0.56 -4.53 -18.61
C PHE A 498 -0.27 -3.12 -18.09
N LEU A 499 -1.08 -2.13 -18.48
CA LEU A 499 -0.86 -0.73 -18.12
C LEU A 499 -2.18 0.01 -17.85
N LEU A 500 -2.13 0.93 -16.88
CA LEU A 500 -3.24 1.77 -16.43
C LEU A 500 -2.78 3.23 -16.36
N GLY A 501 -3.60 4.13 -16.90
CA GLY A 501 -3.34 5.57 -16.97
C GLY A 501 -4.20 6.40 -16.00
N ASP A 502 -3.58 7.45 -15.47
CA ASP A 502 -4.09 8.42 -14.48
C ASP A 502 -4.70 9.66 -15.16
N SER A 503 -5.75 10.25 -14.55
CA SER A 503 -6.14 11.64 -14.84
C SER A 503 -6.67 12.36 -13.60
N ASP A 504 -6.00 13.45 -13.19
CA ASP A 504 -6.65 14.67 -12.73
C ASP A 504 -5.70 15.87 -12.84
N GLY A 505 -6.09 16.89 -13.61
CA GLY A 505 -5.49 18.22 -13.65
C GLY A 505 -5.61 19.04 -12.35
N THR A 506 -5.70 18.40 -11.18
CA THR A 506 -5.53 19.04 -9.87
C THR A 506 -4.09 18.89 -9.39
N VAL A 507 -3.39 20.02 -9.42
CA VAL A 507 -2.01 20.23 -8.99
C VAL A 507 -1.77 19.70 -7.57
N ALA A 508 -1.06 18.56 -7.40
CA ALA A 508 -0.14 18.31 -6.27
C ALA A 508 0.62 16.97 -6.29
N THR A 509 0.11 15.90 -6.90
CA THR A 509 0.73 14.56 -6.80
C THR A 509 0.95 13.96 -8.18
N GLY A 510 2.18 14.06 -8.72
CA GLY A 510 2.49 13.69 -10.11
C GLY A 510 2.03 12.30 -10.56
N GLU A 511 1.82 12.14 -11.87
CA GLU A 511 1.29 10.95 -12.55
C GLU A 511 1.92 9.62 -12.07
N VAL A 512 1.08 8.61 -11.84
CA VAL A 512 1.48 7.22 -11.66
C VAL A 512 0.80 6.35 -12.72
N GLU A 513 1.53 6.10 -13.80
CA GLU A 513 1.22 5.03 -14.72
C GLU A 513 1.53 3.68 -14.03
N LEU A 514 0.53 2.82 -13.85
CA LEU A 514 0.71 1.52 -13.19
C LEU A 514 0.91 0.41 -14.21
N VAL A 515 1.98 -0.36 -14.06
CA VAL A 515 2.27 -1.56 -14.85
C VAL A 515 2.06 -2.79 -13.98
N ARG A 516 1.32 -3.78 -14.50
CA ARG A 516 1.23 -5.10 -13.86
C ARG A 516 2.31 -6.03 -14.42
N LYS A 517 3.24 -6.48 -13.56
CA LYS A 517 4.27 -7.49 -13.88
C LYS A 517 4.26 -8.59 -12.84
N ASP A 518 4.36 -9.84 -13.29
CA ASP A 518 4.40 -11.04 -12.42
C ASP A 518 3.27 -11.11 -11.38
N GLY A 519 2.09 -10.58 -11.72
CA GLY A 519 0.90 -10.56 -10.87
C GLY A 519 0.77 -9.34 -9.94
N GLY A 520 1.82 -8.54 -9.78
CA GLY A 520 1.82 -7.33 -8.93
C GLY A 520 1.73 -6.03 -9.72
N TRP A 521 1.18 -4.99 -9.09
CA TRP A 521 1.11 -3.62 -9.61
C TRP A 521 2.35 -2.83 -9.19
N SER A 522 2.96 -2.12 -10.12
CA SER A 522 4.11 -1.25 -9.85
C SER A 522 4.02 0.04 -10.65
N PRO A 523 4.43 1.20 -10.09
CA PRO A 523 4.64 2.40 -10.89
C PRO A 523 5.60 2.13 -12.04
N ASN A 524 5.33 2.69 -13.22
CA ASN A 524 6.23 2.60 -14.36
C ASN A 524 7.53 3.37 -14.04
N PRO A 525 8.70 2.69 -13.92
CA PRO A 525 9.93 3.33 -13.49
C PRO A 525 10.52 4.31 -14.52
N CYS A 526 9.96 4.39 -15.73
CA CYS A 526 10.45 5.22 -16.83
C CYS A 526 9.97 6.69 -16.79
N ARG A 527 9.27 7.15 -15.75
CA ARG A 527 8.80 8.56 -15.66
C ARG A 527 9.15 9.23 -14.33
N PHE A 528 10.11 10.15 -14.38
CA PHE A 528 10.29 11.22 -13.41
C PHE A 528 10.33 12.55 -14.18
N GLY A 529 9.18 13.19 -14.39
CA GLY A 529 9.08 14.50 -15.08
C GLY A 529 7.66 14.88 -15.50
N GLU A 530 7.38 16.19 -15.54
CA GLU A 530 6.09 16.83 -15.86
C GLU A 530 5.52 16.41 -17.26
N SER A 531 4.77 15.31 -17.32
CA SER A 531 3.95 14.97 -18.50
C SER A 531 2.54 15.56 -18.35
N PRO A 532 1.82 15.83 -19.46
CA PRO A 532 0.41 16.21 -19.44
C PRO A 532 -0.50 14.98 -19.21
N ASP A 533 -1.60 15.18 -18.48
CA ASP A 533 -2.59 14.17 -18.09
C ASP A 533 -3.00 13.22 -19.24
N VAL A 534 -2.96 11.90 -19.00
CA VAL A 534 -3.44 10.88 -19.94
C VAL A 534 -4.93 10.64 -19.72
N LEU A 535 -5.75 10.83 -20.74
CA LEU A 535 -7.22 10.75 -20.60
C LEU A 535 -7.81 9.49 -21.20
N ALA A 536 -7.13 8.88 -22.18
CA ALA A 536 -7.58 7.65 -22.81
C ALA A 536 -6.40 6.82 -23.33
N ALA A 537 -6.60 5.50 -23.41
CA ALA A 537 -5.63 4.57 -23.95
C ALA A 537 -6.30 3.42 -24.71
N TRP A 538 -5.58 2.86 -25.68
CA TRP A 538 -6.00 1.72 -26.50
C TRP A 538 -4.82 0.81 -26.83
N SER A 539 -5.07 -0.48 -27.03
CA SER A 539 -4.07 -1.45 -27.48
C SER A 539 -4.67 -2.49 -28.43
N ASP A 540 -3.84 -3.00 -29.33
CA ASP A 540 -4.17 -4.14 -30.19
C ASP A 540 -4.08 -5.51 -29.49
N GLY A 541 -3.63 -5.53 -28.22
CA GLY A 541 -3.48 -6.74 -27.41
C GLY A 541 -2.30 -7.65 -27.80
N ILE A 542 -1.52 -7.28 -28.82
CA ILE A 542 -0.38 -8.06 -29.33
C ILE A 542 0.96 -7.33 -29.22
N GLY A 543 0.96 -6.02 -28.95
CA GLY A 543 2.17 -5.27 -28.61
C GLY A 543 2.15 -3.79 -28.97
N SER A 544 1.12 -3.30 -29.66
CA SER A 544 0.93 -1.87 -29.93
C SER A 544 -0.03 -1.28 -28.90
N ALA A 545 0.36 -0.19 -28.25
CA ALA A 545 -0.53 0.59 -27.39
C ALA A 545 -0.33 2.10 -27.59
N TRP A 546 -1.43 2.82 -27.51
CA TRP A 546 -1.51 4.27 -27.65
C TRP A 546 -2.16 4.87 -26.41
N ALA A 547 -1.62 5.98 -25.94
CA ALA A 547 -2.25 6.82 -24.93
C ALA A 547 -2.33 8.25 -25.44
N VAL A 548 -3.44 8.94 -25.13
CA VAL A 548 -3.68 10.34 -25.52
C VAL A 548 -4.19 11.14 -24.33
N GLY A 549 -4.03 12.45 -24.37
CA GLY A 549 -4.46 13.29 -23.26
C GLY A 549 -4.34 14.78 -23.47
N ALA A 550 -4.04 15.50 -22.39
CA ALA A 550 -4.07 16.95 -22.34
C ALA A 550 -3.12 17.60 -23.35
N ARG A 551 -3.54 18.73 -23.92
CA ARG A 551 -2.77 19.57 -24.85
C ARG A 551 -2.29 18.83 -26.11
N GLY A 552 -3.13 17.94 -26.64
CA GLY A 552 -2.84 17.13 -27.83
C GLY A 552 -1.78 16.07 -27.61
N TYR A 553 -1.50 15.74 -26.35
CA TYR A 553 -0.52 14.74 -25.98
C TYR A 553 -0.91 13.37 -26.54
N ALA A 554 0.07 12.66 -27.11
CA ALA A 554 -0.06 11.27 -27.49
C ALA A 554 1.28 10.55 -27.35
N GLU A 555 1.22 9.27 -27.02
CA GLU A 555 2.38 8.39 -26.99
C GLU A 555 2.05 7.00 -27.53
N HIS A 556 3.09 6.33 -28.02
CA HIS A 556 3.00 5.01 -28.63
C HIS A 556 4.14 4.10 -28.16
N THR A 557 3.82 2.83 -27.99
CA THR A 557 4.78 1.76 -27.65
C THR A 557 5.93 1.66 -28.65
N ARG A 558 7.17 1.61 -28.15
CA ARG A 558 8.42 1.33 -28.89
C ARG A 558 9.33 0.36 -28.11
N GLU A 559 10.41 -0.12 -28.72
CA GLU A 559 11.43 -0.91 -28.01
C GLU A 559 11.94 -0.14 -26.78
N GLY A 560 11.70 -0.69 -25.59
CA GLY A 560 12.14 -0.11 -24.31
C GLY A 560 11.16 0.84 -23.61
N GLY A 561 9.94 1.04 -24.12
CA GLY A 561 8.90 1.83 -23.43
C GLY A 561 8.01 2.65 -24.38
N PHE A 562 7.40 3.72 -23.88
CA PHE A 562 6.60 4.64 -24.70
C PHE A 562 7.44 5.78 -25.28
N ALA A 563 7.05 6.24 -26.46
CA ALA A 563 7.60 7.44 -27.07
C ALA A 563 6.46 8.42 -27.43
N VAL A 564 6.63 9.68 -27.04
CA VAL A 564 5.70 10.77 -27.37
C VAL A 564 5.68 10.99 -28.88
N VAL A 565 4.48 11.15 -29.43
CA VAL A 565 4.20 11.41 -30.85
C VAL A 565 3.40 12.71 -30.96
N ARG A 566 3.57 13.45 -32.06
CA ARG A 566 2.80 14.67 -32.32
C ARG A 566 1.51 14.33 -33.04
N THR A 567 0.38 14.76 -32.48
CA THR A 567 -0.96 14.62 -33.05
C THR A 567 -1.30 15.74 -34.03
N GLY A 568 -0.58 16.87 -33.96
CA GLY A 568 -0.84 18.05 -34.77
C GLY A 568 -1.91 18.99 -34.21
N THR A 569 -2.45 18.71 -33.02
CA THR A 569 -3.39 19.56 -32.28
C THR A 569 -2.80 19.98 -30.91
N GLY A 570 -3.38 21.02 -30.32
CA GLY A 570 -3.14 21.43 -28.93
C GLY A 570 -4.38 21.29 -28.05
N ASP A 571 -5.47 20.73 -28.57
CA ASP A 571 -6.70 20.44 -27.82
C ASP A 571 -6.55 19.15 -27.00
N ASP A 572 -7.24 19.08 -25.86
CA ASP A 572 -7.25 17.88 -25.02
C ASP A 572 -7.95 16.73 -25.77
N LEU A 573 -7.33 15.55 -25.78
CA LEU A 573 -7.85 14.35 -26.43
C LEU A 573 -8.45 13.42 -25.37
N HIS A 574 -9.76 13.20 -25.44
CA HIS A 574 -10.55 12.47 -24.44
C HIS A 574 -10.76 10.99 -24.77
N GLY A 575 -10.58 10.60 -26.03
CA GLY A 575 -10.80 9.22 -26.48
C GLY A 575 -9.81 8.81 -27.56
N VAL A 576 -9.34 7.57 -27.50
CA VAL A 576 -8.52 6.93 -28.54
C VAL A 576 -8.97 5.49 -28.77
N TRP A 577 -9.03 5.07 -30.03
CA TRP A 577 -9.30 3.69 -30.40
C TRP A 577 -8.73 3.37 -31.77
N GLY A 578 -8.24 2.15 -31.96
CA GLY A 578 -7.74 1.67 -33.24
C GLY A 578 -8.46 0.42 -33.73
N SER A 579 -8.57 0.28 -35.05
CA SER A 579 -8.93 -0.99 -35.68
C SER A 579 -7.70 -1.87 -35.91
N ALA A 580 -6.52 -1.26 -35.99
CA ALA A 580 -5.20 -1.88 -36.10
C ALA A 580 -4.11 -0.95 -35.56
N ALA A 581 -2.89 -1.46 -35.40
CA ALA A 581 -1.74 -0.66 -34.92
C ALA A 581 -1.39 0.54 -35.82
N ASP A 582 -1.81 0.48 -37.08
CA ASP A 582 -1.63 1.47 -38.14
C ASP A 582 -2.94 2.17 -38.55
N ASP A 583 -4.02 2.00 -37.80
CA ASP A 583 -5.30 2.68 -38.03
C ASP A 583 -5.92 3.08 -36.69
N VAL A 584 -5.60 4.29 -36.23
CA VAL A 584 -5.97 4.77 -34.89
C VAL A 584 -6.62 6.14 -34.96
N TRP A 585 -7.73 6.30 -34.26
CA TRP A 585 -8.49 7.55 -34.15
C TRP A 585 -8.35 8.12 -32.74
N ALA A 586 -8.21 9.43 -32.62
CA ALA A 586 -8.37 10.14 -31.36
C ALA A 586 -9.27 11.36 -31.52
N VAL A 587 -10.05 11.63 -30.47
CA VAL A 587 -11.08 12.68 -30.46
C VAL A 587 -10.97 13.53 -29.20
N GLY A 588 -11.39 14.79 -29.26
CA GLY A 588 -11.15 15.72 -28.18
C GLY A 588 -11.99 17.00 -28.19
N ASP A 589 -11.47 18.00 -27.47
CA ASP A 589 -12.08 19.32 -27.35
C ASP A 589 -12.24 20.04 -28.70
N HIS A 590 -13.18 20.99 -28.74
CA HIS A 590 -13.53 21.77 -29.93
C HIS A 590 -13.94 20.91 -31.15
N GLY A 591 -14.41 19.68 -30.92
CA GLY A 591 -14.78 18.75 -31.98
C GLY A 591 -13.57 18.17 -32.72
N THR A 592 -12.38 18.22 -32.11
CA THR A 592 -11.14 17.71 -32.71
C THR A 592 -11.24 16.23 -33.01
N ILE A 593 -10.85 15.87 -34.24
CA ILE A 593 -10.69 14.49 -34.70
C ILE A 593 -9.33 14.40 -35.38
N VAL A 594 -8.49 13.49 -34.90
CA VAL A 594 -7.20 13.16 -35.51
C VAL A 594 -7.15 11.67 -35.86
N HIS A 595 -6.46 11.34 -36.94
CA HIS A 595 -6.34 9.99 -37.47
C HIS A 595 -4.89 9.65 -37.78
N PHE A 596 -4.44 8.49 -37.30
CA PHE A 596 -3.14 7.90 -37.58
C PHE A 596 -3.29 6.79 -38.61
N ASP A 597 -2.57 6.92 -39.71
CA ASP A 597 -2.62 6.03 -40.88
C ASP A 597 -1.44 5.04 -40.96
N GLY A 598 -0.73 4.85 -39.85
CA GLY A 598 0.49 4.04 -39.79
C GLY A 598 1.76 4.81 -40.04
N GLN A 599 1.68 6.08 -40.48
CA GLN A 599 2.83 6.95 -40.66
C GLN A 599 2.73 8.18 -39.77
N ASP A 600 1.68 8.97 -39.91
CA ASP A 600 1.53 10.27 -39.26
C ASP A 600 0.11 10.49 -38.76
N TRP A 601 -0.02 11.33 -37.72
CA TRP A 601 -1.32 11.85 -37.28
C TRP A 601 -1.74 13.01 -38.18
N THR A 602 -2.99 12.98 -38.62
CA THR A 602 -3.60 14.04 -39.44
C THR A 602 -4.91 14.53 -38.85
N LEU A 603 -5.15 15.83 -38.91
CA LEU A 603 -6.43 16.43 -38.53
C LEU A 603 -7.49 16.11 -39.59
N VAL A 604 -8.61 15.56 -39.15
CA VAL A 604 -9.74 15.18 -40.01
C VAL A 604 -10.89 16.19 -39.83
N PRO A 605 -11.55 16.65 -40.91
CA PRO A 605 -12.68 17.56 -40.80
C PRO A 605 -13.80 17.01 -39.92
N SER A 606 -14.21 17.79 -38.93
CA SER A 606 -15.31 17.47 -38.02
C SER A 606 -16.60 18.22 -38.41
N PRO A 607 -17.78 17.57 -38.37
CA PRO A 607 -19.06 18.23 -38.63
C PRO A 607 -19.58 19.04 -37.42
N THR A 608 -18.81 19.11 -36.33
CA THR A 608 -19.19 19.75 -35.07
C THR A 608 -18.00 20.48 -34.43
N THR A 609 -18.31 21.40 -33.51
CA THR A 609 -17.34 22.03 -32.61
C THR A 609 -17.56 21.65 -31.16
N ASP A 610 -18.60 20.86 -30.87
CA ASP A 610 -18.84 20.31 -29.53
C ASP A 610 -17.74 19.30 -29.18
N PRO A 611 -17.28 19.21 -27.92
CA PRO A 611 -16.24 18.28 -27.52
C PRO A 611 -16.67 16.82 -27.71
N LEU A 612 -15.75 16.00 -28.21
CA LEU A 612 -15.96 14.56 -28.35
C LEU A 612 -15.29 13.83 -27.19
N ARG A 613 -16.02 12.90 -26.56
CA ARG A 613 -15.63 12.25 -25.29
C ARG A 613 -15.05 10.86 -25.47
N SER A 614 -15.51 10.13 -26.49
CA SER A 614 -15.09 8.75 -26.73
C SER A 614 -15.23 8.42 -28.21
N VAL A 615 -14.38 7.51 -28.69
CA VAL A 615 -14.36 7.00 -30.06
C VAL A 615 -14.19 5.49 -30.04
N TRP A 616 -14.86 4.80 -30.94
CA TRP A 616 -14.64 3.39 -31.26
C TRP A 616 -14.43 3.26 -32.76
N ALA A 617 -13.44 2.46 -33.17
CA ALA A 617 -13.14 2.18 -34.57
C ALA A 617 -13.14 0.66 -34.79
N GLY A 618 -14.07 0.18 -35.63
CA GLY A 618 -14.21 -1.23 -35.97
C GLY A 618 -13.46 -1.62 -37.23
N SER A 619 -13.21 -0.66 -38.13
CA SER A 619 -12.43 -0.84 -39.36
C SER A 619 -12.03 0.52 -39.93
N THR A 620 -11.24 0.50 -41.00
CA THR A 620 -10.85 1.71 -41.76
C THR A 620 -12.04 2.51 -42.32
N SER A 621 -13.22 1.89 -42.45
CA SER A 621 -14.44 2.53 -42.95
C SER A 621 -15.57 2.60 -41.93
N GLU A 622 -15.28 2.34 -40.65
CA GLU A 622 -16.32 2.25 -39.62
C GLU A 622 -15.77 2.75 -38.29
N ALA A 623 -16.21 3.94 -37.89
CA ALA A 623 -15.93 4.48 -36.57
C ALA A 623 -17.10 5.33 -36.05
N TRP A 624 -17.23 5.37 -34.72
CA TRP A 624 -18.26 6.12 -34.02
C TRP A 624 -17.64 6.99 -32.94
N ALA A 625 -18.09 8.23 -32.82
CA ALA A 625 -17.67 9.13 -31.75
C ALA A 625 -18.88 9.75 -31.06
N VAL A 626 -18.79 9.94 -29.75
CA VAL A 626 -19.90 10.45 -28.93
C VAL A 626 -19.49 11.66 -28.11
N GLY A 627 -20.48 12.47 -27.72
CA GLY A 627 -20.24 13.69 -26.96
C GLY A 627 -21.50 14.24 -26.26
N PRO A 628 -21.48 15.52 -25.86
CA PRO A 628 -22.57 16.13 -25.10
C PRO A 628 -23.85 16.25 -25.93
N LEU A 629 -24.97 16.48 -25.25
CA LEU A 629 -26.27 16.75 -25.89
C LEU A 629 -26.74 15.64 -26.86
N GLY A 630 -26.46 14.38 -26.54
CA GLY A 630 -26.79 13.22 -27.38
C GLY A 630 -26.06 13.20 -28.72
N LEU A 631 -24.89 13.84 -28.81
CA LEU A 631 -24.09 13.86 -30.04
C LEU A 631 -23.52 12.47 -30.33
N ILE A 632 -23.82 11.99 -31.54
CA ILE A 632 -23.24 10.78 -32.12
C ILE A 632 -22.78 11.12 -33.53
N LEU A 633 -21.52 10.82 -33.83
CA LEU A 633 -20.90 10.93 -35.15
C LEU A 633 -20.59 9.53 -35.69
N HIS A 634 -20.70 9.38 -37.01
CA HIS A 634 -20.37 8.16 -37.74
C HIS A 634 -19.38 8.47 -38.87
N TRP A 635 -18.36 7.63 -38.98
CA TRP A 635 -17.40 7.59 -40.09
C TRP A 635 -17.77 6.45 -41.03
N ASP A 636 -17.99 6.79 -42.30
CA ASP A 636 -18.39 5.86 -43.36
C ASP A 636 -17.23 5.45 -44.30
N GLY A 637 -15.99 5.78 -43.94
CA GLY A 637 -14.81 5.61 -44.81
C GLY A 637 -14.50 6.81 -45.71
N LEU A 638 -15.37 7.83 -45.74
CA LEU A 638 -15.18 9.04 -46.55
C LEU A 638 -15.26 10.31 -45.70
N ALA A 639 -16.26 10.42 -44.83
CA ALA A 639 -16.49 11.62 -44.02
C ALA A 639 -17.17 11.29 -42.68
N TRP A 640 -16.90 12.12 -41.67
CA TRP A 640 -17.68 12.13 -40.44
C TRP A 640 -19.02 12.82 -40.66
N SER A 641 -20.11 12.19 -40.24
CA SER A 641 -21.47 12.74 -40.31
C SER A 641 -22.22 12.55 -38.99
N VAL A 642 -23.22 13.41 -38.74
CA VAL A 642 -24.03 13.34 -37.51
C VAL A 642 -25.08 12.24 -37.67
N ALA A 643 -25.13 11.30 -36.73
CA ALA A 643 -25.94 10.08 -36.80
C ALA A 643 -26.91 9.91 -35.59
N ARG A 644 -27.44 11.01 -35.06
CA ARG A 644 -28.28 11.02 -33.84
C ARG A 644 -29.63 10.28 -34.02
N PRO A 645 -30.24 9.76 -32.93
CA PRO A 645 -31.56 9.15 -32.97
C PRO A 645 -32.66 10.12 -33.43
N ALA A 646 -33.76 9.60 -33.97
CA ALA A 646 -34.90 10.40 -34.44
C ALA A 646 -35.66 11.11 -33.29
N GLU A 647 -35.59 10.56 -32.08
CA GLU A 647 -36.09 11.19 -30.86
C GLU A 647 -34.94 11.92 -30.17
N THR A 648 -35.12 13.21 -29.85
CA THR A 648 -34.05 14.07 -29.32
C THR A 648 -33.77 13.78 -27.85
N ARG A 649 -33.11 12.66 -27.54
CA ARG A 649 -32.34 12.55 -26.29
C ARG A 649 -31.20 13.56 -26.32
N ARG A 650 -31.02 14.27 -25.21
CA ARG A 650 -30.03 15.36 -25.05
C ARG A 650 -29.11 15.12 -23.86
N GLU A 651 -29.15 13.94 -23.28
CA GLU A 651 -28.23 13.50 -22.25
C GLU A 651 -26.81 13.41 -22.83
N ASN A 652 -25.81 13.72 -22.02
CA ASN A 652 -24.42 13.64 -22.46
C ASN A 652 -24.01 12.17 -22.57
N LEU A 653 -23.42 11.79 -23.69
CA LEU A 653 -22.84 10.46 -23.89
C LEU A 653 -21.36 10.51 -23.52
N ASN A 654 -20.94 9.56 -22.68
CA ASN A 654 -19.59 9.52 -22.11
C ASN A 654 -18.70 8.49 -22.82
N SER A 655 -19.24 7.35 -23.23
CA SER A 655 -18.45 6.26 -23.83
C SER A 655 -19.20 5.57 -24.96
N VAL A 656 -18.45 5.08 -25.95
CA VAL A 656 -18.94 4.27 -27.06
C VAL A 656 -18.04 3.05 -27.27
N TRP A 657 -18.65 1.91 -27.58
CA TRP A 657 -17.96 0.66 -27.90
C TRP A 657 -18.80 -0.18 -28.86
N GLY A 658 -18.19 -0.97 -29.74
CA GLY A 658 -18.92 -1.90 -30.59
C GLY A 658 -18.24 -3.26 -30.76
N SER A 659 -19.05 -4.30 -31.00
CA SER A 659 -18.55 -5.62 -31.43
C SER A 659 -18.47 -5.74 -32.95
N GLY A 660 -19.14 -4.83 -33.67
CA GLY A 660 -19.14 -4.76 -35.13
C GLY A 660 -19.99 -3.60 -35.67
N PRO A 661 -20.06 -3.43 -37.00
CA PRO A 661 -20.74 -2.28 -37.63
C PRO A 661 -22.26 -2.20 -37.36
N ASN A 662 -22.86 -3.30 -36.91
CA ASN A 662 -24.30 -3.40 -36.61
C ASN A 662 -24.57 -3.63 -35.11
N ASP A 663 -23.54 -3.48 -34.27
CA ASP A 663 -23.65 -3.69 -32.84
C ASP A 663 -22.71 -2.70 -32.12
N VAL A 664 -23.24 -1.50 -31.89
CA VAL A 664 -22.54 -0.41 -31.21
C VAL A 664 -23.37 0.10 -30.05
N TRP A 665 -22.72 0.29 -28.91
CA TRP A 665 -23.30 0.69 -27.65
C TRP A 665 -22.75 2.04 -27.23
N ALA A 666 -23.63 2.93 -26.77
CA ALA A 666 -23.24 4.20 -26.19
C ALA A 666 -23.92 4.40 -24.83
N VAL A 667 -23.15 4.87 -23.86
CA VAL A 667 -23.64 5.12 -22.49
C VAL A 667 -23.34 6.54 -22.05
N GLY A 668 -24.08 7.03 -21.06
CA GLY A 668 -23.93 8.41 -20.64
C GLY A 668 -24.60 8.77 -19.32
N VAL A 669 -24.76 10.08 -19.16
CA VAL A 669 -25.39 10.70 -17.98
C VAL A 669 -26.84 10.27 -17.89
N SER A 670 -27.28 9.92 -16.68
CA SER A 670 -28.66 9.54 -16.41
C SER A 670 -29.62 10.71 -16.69
N GLY A 671 -30.75 10.42 -17.33
CA GLY A 671 -31.75 11.43 -17.65
C GLY A 671 -32.77 11.62 -16.51
N TRP A 672 -33.56 12.68 -16.59
CA TRP A 672 -34.65 12.93 -15.61
C TRP A 672 -35.80 11.93 -15.69
N LYS A 673 -35.89 11.16 -16.79
CA LYS A 673 -36.98 10.19 -17.05
C LYS A 673 -36.55 8.74 -16.90
N GLU A 674 -35.26 8.45 -17.06
CA GLU A 674 -34.71 7.10 -17.05
C GLU A 674 -33.46 7.09 -16.16
N PRO A 675 -33.35 6.13 -15.22
CA PRO A 675 -32.23 6.09 -14.28
C PRO A 675 -30.88 5.83 -14.96
N TRP A 676 -30.91 5.28 -16.19
CA TRP A 676 -29.73 4.95 -16.98
C TRP A 676 -29.88 5.44 -18.42
N THR A 677 -28.77 5.80 -19.04
CA THR A 677 -28.71 6.13 -20.49
C THR A 677 -27.86 5.10 -21.19
N VAL A 678 -28.50 4.17 -21.90
CA VAL A 678 -27.89 3.11 -22.70
C VAL A 678 -28.56 3.08 -24.08
N LEU A 679 -27.77 3.36 -25.11
CA LEU A 679 -28.18 3.36 -26.51
C LEU A 679 -27.53 2.20 -27.26
N HIS A 680 -28.27 1.62 -28.20
CA HIS A 680 -27.84 0.51 -29.04
C HIS A 680 -28.09 0.81 -30.51
N TRP A 681 -27.06 0.67 -31.34
CA TRP A 681 -27.14 0.68 -32.79
C TRP A 681 -27.26 -0.75 -33.30
N ASP A 682 -28.34 -1.03 -34.03
CA ASP A 682 -28.66 -2.36 -34.57
C ASP A 682 -28.30 -2.52 -36.07
N GLY A 683 -27.49 -1.61 -36.62
CA GLY A 683 -27.20 -1.52 -38.05
C GLY A 683 -28.17 -0.66 -38.85
N HIS A 684 -29.28 -0.19 -38.24
CA HIS A 684 -30.28 0.63 -38.92
C HIS A 684 -30.59 1.92 -38.15
N ALA A 685 -30.76 1.83 -36.83
CA ALA A 685 -31.12 2.97 -36.00
C ALA A 685 -30.57 2.81 -34.58
N TRP A 686 -30.28 3.95 -33.95
CA TRP A 686 -30.03 4.03 -32.51
C TRP A 686 -31.33 3.88 -31.74
N GLN A 687 -31.34 2.99 -30.76
CA GLN A 687 -32.49 2.65 -29.91
C GLN A 687 -32.11 2.70 -28.44
N ASP A 688 -33.06 3.12 -27.61
CA ASP A 688 -32.93 3.03 -26.16
C ASP A 688 -33.03 1.57 -25.70
N ARG A 689 -32.13 1.17 -24.81
CA ARG A 689 -32.19 -0.14 -24.15
C ARG A 689 -32.47 0.04 -22.67
N PRO A 690 -33.67 -0.35 -22.19
CA PRO A 690 -34.00 -0.24 -20.78
C PRO A 690 -33.17 -1.23 -19.97
N VAL A 691 -32.72 -0.78 -18.80
CA VAL A 691 -32.04 -1.61 -17.82
C VAL A 691 -33.09 -2.21 -16.89
N GLN A 692 -33.08 -3.53 -16.74
CA GLN A 692 -33.90 -4.19 -15.74
C GLN A 692 -33.26 -3.97 -14.37
N THR A 693 -33.81 -3.03 -13.61
CA THR A 693 -33.35 -2.76 -12.25
C THR A 693 -34.54 -2.54 -11.32
N SER A 694 -34.36 -2.87 -10.04
CA SER A 694 -35.24 -2.47 -8.95
C SER A 694 -34.90 -1.08 -8.41
N ILE A 695 -33.83 -0.45 -8.91
CA ILE A 695 -33.37 0.88 -8.50
C ILE A 695 -34.04 1.97 -9.33
N GLU A 696 -34.64 2.96 -8.65
CA GLU A 696 -35.16 4.19 -9.27
C GLU A 696 -34.17 5.37 -9.25
N ALA A 697 -33.03 5.21 -8.57
CA ALA A 697 -31.99 6.24 -8.48
C ALA A 697 -31.19 6.35 -9.79
N ALA A 698 -31.10 7.57 -10.31
CA ALA A 698 -30.41 7.90 -11.53
C ALA A 698 -28.89 7.89 -11.33
N ARG A 699 -28.17 7.01 -12.03
CA ARG A 699 -26.71 6.88 -11.96
C ARG A 699 -26.08 7.03 -13.34
N SER A 700 -25.11 7.93 -13.43
CA SER A 700 -24.41 8.21 -14.69
C SER A 700 -23.40 7.13 -15.01
N LEU A 701 -23.38 6.68 -16.26
CA LEU A 701 -22.41 5.71 -16.77
C LEU A 701 -21.24 6.46 -17.42
N ASN A 702 -20.02 6.04 -17.07
CA ASN A 702 -18.77 6.65 -17.53
C ASN A 702 -18.14 5.84 -18.66
N ALA A 703 -18.20 4.50 -18.61
CA ALA A 703 -17.55 3.62 -19.56
C ALA A 703 -18.48 2.51 -20.06
N VAL A 704 -18.29 2.09 -21.31
CA VAL A 704 -18.87 0.87 -21.88
C VAL A 704 -17.78 0.07 -22.61
N PHE A 705 -17.77 -1.24 -22.40
CA PHE A 705 -16.83 -2.16 -23.03
C PHE A 705 -17.47 -3.54 -23.14
N GLY A 706 -17.17 -4.30 -24.18
CA GLY A 706 -17.63 -5.68 -24.30
C GLY A 706 -16.55 -6.65 -24.76
N THR A 707 -16.76 -7.93 -24.49
CA THR A 707 -15.93 -9.02 -25.07
C THR A 707 -16.61 -9.69 -26.26
N GLY A 708 -17.89 -9.38 -26.51
CA GLY A 708 -18.68 -9.81 -27.66
C GLY A 708 -20.08 -9.19 -27.65
N ALA A 709 -20.91 -9.55 -28.64
CA ALA A 709 -22.28 -9.02 -28.79
C ALA A 709 -23.23 -9.38 -27.62
N ASP A 710 -22.93 -10.49 -26.93
CA ASP A 710 -23.72 -11.00 -25.80
C ASP A 710 -23.02 -10.80 -24.44
N ASP A 711 -21.92 -10.04 -24.41
CA ASP A 711 -21.15 -9.77 -23.19
C ASP A 711 -20.64 -8.33 -23.22
N VAL A 712 -21.49 -7.41 -22.77
CA VAL A 712 -21.19 -5.97 -22.72
C VAL A 712 -21.39 -5.47 -21.29
N TRP A 713 -20.45 -4.65 -20.84
CA TRP A 713 -20.40 -4.09 -19.50
C TRP A 713 -20.46 -2.57 -19.57
N ALA A 714 -21.16 -1.97 -18.62
CA ALA A 714 -21.16 -0.52 -18.44
C ALA A 714 -20.86 -0.20 -16.97
N ALA A 715 -19.99 0.78 -16.73
CA ALA A 715 -19.57 1.18 -15.40
C ALA A 715 -19.74 2.69 -15.22
N GLY A 716 -19.97 3.13 -13.98
CA GLY A 716 -20.33 4.51 -13.69
C GLY A 716 -20.05 4.97 -12.28
N ILE A 717 -20.73 6.04 -11.89
CA ILE A 717 -20.57 6.69 -10.59
C ILE A 717 -20.98 5.77 -9.44
N GLU A 718 -20.37 5.98 -8.27
CA GLU A 718 -20.69 5.26 -7.03
C GLU A 718 -20.66 3.72 -7.18
N GLY A 719 -19.70 3.20 -7.94
CA GLY A 719 -19.57 1.77 -8.20
C GLY A 719 -20.58 1.17 -9.19
N ALA A 720 -21.46 1.97 -9.81
CA ALA A 720 -22.49 1.47 -10.72
C ALA A 720 -21.91 0.52 -11.77
N LEU A 721 -22.48 -0.68 -11.89
CA LEU A 721 -22.02 -1.70 -12.83
C LEU A 721 -23.22 -2.45 -13.43
N LEU A 722 -23.29 -2.45 -14.76
CA LEU A 722 -24.33 -3.13 -15.53
C LEU A 722 -23.70 -4.18 -16.43
N HIS A 723 -24.45 -5.25 -16.70
CA HIS A 723 -24.07 -6.33 -17.60
C HIS A 723 -25.20 -6.64 -18.58
N TRP A 724 -24.84 -6.73 -19.85
CA TRP A 724 -25.65 -7.24 -20.95
C TRP A 724 -25.23 -8.67 -21.25
N ASN A 725 -26.21 -9.57 -21.23
CA ASN A 725 -26.02 -11.00 -21.42
C ASN A 725 -26.51 -11.53 -22.79
N GLY A 726 -26.77 -10.63 -23.75
CA GLY A 726 -27.39 -10.96 -25.04
C GLY A 726 -28.90 -10.73 -25.10
N ASP A 727 -29.58 -10.67 -23.95
CA ASP A 727 -31.04 -10.51 -23.87
C ASP A 727 -31.47 -9.22 -23.17
N ALA A 728 -30.88 -8.93 -22.01
CA ALA A 728 -31.25 -7.79 -21.18
C ALA A 728 -30.05 -7.20 -20.45
N TRP A 729 -30.12 -5.89 -20.17
CA TRP A 729 -29.23 -5.23 -19.22
C TRP A 729 -29.74 -5.48 -17.80
N SER A 730 -28.85 -5.94 -16.93
CA SER A 730 -29.09 -6.09 -15.50
C SER A 730 -27.96 -5.45 -14.71
N GLU A 731 -28.29 -4.91 -13.54
CA GLU A 731 -27.29 -4.43 -12.60
C GLU A 731 -26.56 -5.58 -11.90
N VAL A 732 -25.28 -5.38 -11.64
CA VAL A 732 -24.39 -6.39 -11.07
C VAL A 732 -23.74 -5.84 -9.81
N ALA A 733 -23.68 -6.67 -8.76
CA ALA A 733 -23.03 -6.29 -7.51
C ALA A 733 -21.53 -6.02 -7.74
N THR A 734 -21.07 -4.87 -7.26
CA THR A 734 -19.66 -4.48 -7.21
C THR A 734 -19.20 -4.43 -5.76
N PRO A 735 -17.93 -4.76 -5.46
CA PRO A 735 -17.40 -4.52 -4.12
C PRO A 735 -16.98 -3.05 -3.91
N ALA A 736 -16.93 -2.21 -4.96
CA ALA A 736 -16.47 -0.83 -4.88
C ALA A 736 -17.62 0.18 -4.71
N GLY A 737 -17.41 1.19 -3.86
CA GLY A 737 -18.23 2.39 -3.76
C GLY A 737 -17.74 3.59 -4.57
N SER A 738 -16.49 3.56 -5.02
CA SER A 738 -15.88 4.63 -5.79
C SER A 738 -16.40 4.72 -7.23
N ASP A 739 -16.35 5.89 -7.83
CA ASP A 739 -16.65 6.07 -9.25
C ASP A 739 -15.76 5.19 -10.13
N LEU A 740 -16.39 4.34 -10.95
CA LEU A 740 -15.72 3.58 -12.01
C LEU A 740 -15.71 4.44 -13.27
N ARG A 741 -14.53 4.71 -13.80
CA ARG A 741 -14.30 5.64 -14.92
C ARG A 741 -13.92 4.94 -16.22
N GLY A 742 -13.26 3.79 -16.13
CA GLY A 742 -12.79 3.04 -17.29
C GLY A 742 -13.16 1.57 -17.21
N LEU A 743 -13.42 0.97 -18.38
CA LEU A 743 -13.57 -0.47 -18.56
C LEU A 743 -12.66 -0.95 -19.69
N CYS A 744 -12.09 -2.13 -19.51
CA CYS A 744 -11.27 -2.79 -20.53
C CYS A 744 -11.24 -4.29 -20.25
N GLY A 745 -10.83 -5.09 -21.22
CA GLY A 745 -10.81 -6.53 -21.00
C GLY A 745 -10.52 -7.33 -22.26
N SER A 746 -10.65 -8.64 -22.11
CA SER A 746 -10.82 -9.55 -23.23
C SER A 746 -11.52 -10.82 -22.75
N ALA A 747 -12.10 -11.58 -23.69
CA ALA A 747 -12.72 -12.87 -23.37
C ALA A 747 -11.75 -13.86 -22.67
N THR A 748 -10.44 -13.72 -22.87
CA THR A 748 -9.42 -14.61 -22.29
C THR A 748 -8.78 -14.08 -21.02
N ARG A 749 -8.90 -12.78 -20.71
CA ARG A 749 -8.25 -12.12 -19.57
C ARG A 749 -9.23 -11.47 -18.59
N GLY A 750 -10.53 -11.59 -18.87
CA GLY A 750 -11.59 -11.06 -18.04
C GLY A 750 -11.83 -9.58 -18.31
N VAL A 751 -12.71 -9.00 -17.51
CA VAL A 751 -13.06 -7.57 -17.59
C VAL A 751 -12.49 -6.86 -16.37
N TRP A 752 -11.96 -5.67 -16.59
CA TRP A 752 -11.33 -4.82 -15.61
C TRP A 752 -12.09 -3.51 -15.53
N ALA A 753 -12.26 -3.00 -14.32
CA ALA A 753 -12.83 -1.69 -14.06
C ALA A 753 -11.84 -0.87 -13.26
N VAL A 754 -11.65 0.39 -13.66
CA VAL A 754 -10.75 1.31 -12.97
C VAL A 754 -11.46 2.60 -12.61
N GLY A 755 -11.04 3.27 -11.54
CA GLY A 755 -11.79 4.38 -11.00
C GLY A 755 -11.06 5.28 -10.02
N ALA A 756 -11.85 6.07 -9.30
CA ALA A 756 -11.37 6.97 -8.24
C ALA A 756 -10.63 6.20 -7.13
N GLY A 757 -9.75 6.89 -6.39
CA GLY A 757 -9.01 6.31 -5.26
C GLY A 757 -8.01 5.20 -5.65
N GLY A 758 -7.65 5.10 -6.93
CA GLY A 758 -6.81 4.02 -7.45
C GLY A 758 -7.56 2.70 -7.63
N THR A 759 -8.89 2.70 -7.57
CA THR A 759 -9.68 1.47 -7.68
C THR A 759 -9.35 0.71 -8.95
N ILE A 760 -8.99 -0.56 -8.79
CA ILE A 760 -8.85 -1.56 -9.83
C ILE A 760 -9.64 -2.78 -9.40
N LEU A 761 -10.65 -3.14 -10.20
CA LEU A 761 -11.41 -4.37 -10.03
C LEU A 761 -11.17 -5.31 -11.20
N HIS A 762 -11.22 -6.61 -10.93
CA HIS A 762 -11.10 -7.67 -11.94
C HIS A 762 -12.24 -8.67 -11.82
N HIS A 763 -12.84 -8.99 -12.97
CA HIS A 763 -13.78 -10.08 -13.14
C HIS A 763 -13.14 -11.15 -14.04
N GLU A 764 -12.82 -12.29 -13.45
CA GLU A 764 -12.15 -13.39 -14.16
C GLU A 764 -13.03 -14.03 -15.25
N PRO A 765 -12.45 -14.54 -16.34
CA PRO A 765 -13.20 -15.29 -17.36
C PRO A 765 -13.97 -16.46 -16.75
N GLY A 766 -15.28 -16.53 -17.01
CA GLY A 766 -16.13 -17.63 -16.56
C GLY A 766 -16.60 -17.54 -15.10
N ALA A 767 -16.25 -16.49 -14.37
CA ALA A 767 -16.99 -16.11 -13.17
C ALA A 767 -18.43 -15.78 -13.58
N THR A 768 -19.40 -16.46 -12.98
CA THR A 768 -20.82 -16.23 -13.29
C THR A 768 -21.37 -15.16 -12.35
N PRO A 769 -21.96 -14.07 -12.86
CA PRO A 769 -22.80 -13.20 -12.06
C PRO A 769 -23.91 -14.05 -11.43
N GLY A 770 -23.99 -14.07 -10.10
CA GLY A 770 -25.02 -14.85 -9.39
C GLY A 770 -26.42 -14.50 -9.92
N ARG A 771 -27.18 -15.52 -10.31
CA ARG A 771 -28.58 -15.39 -10.71
C ARG A 771 -29.49 -15.02 -9.56
#